data_AF-A0A932A4X1-F1
#
_entry.id   AF-A0A932A4X1-F1
#
_cell.length_a   1.000
_cell.length_b   1.000
_cell.length_c   1.000
_cell.angle_alpha   90.00
_cell.angle_beta   90.00
_cell.angle_gamma   90.00
#
_symmetry.space_group_name_H-M   'P 1'
#
loop_
_entity.id
_entity.type
_entity.pdbx_description
1 polymer ?
#
loop_
_entity_poly.entity_id
_entity_poly.type
_entity_poly.pdbx_seq_one_letter_code
_entity_poly.pdbx_strand_id
1 'polypeptide(L)'
;MYLKSIELTGFKSFARKNVFEFDSPIAAIVGPNGSGKSNVAEAFRFALGEQSIKSMRGKRGEDLIWNGAVSEPRAHRASVKVTFDNTQKIFDVDFLEVIIERIVHRDGLNEYRINGSQVRLRDILELLARTHIGASGHHIISQGEADKILSASPKDRKEMIEDALGLRLYQYKRLESERKLKKTFENIQQVEALRKEIAPHLKFLKKQVEKIEKTEVQRQELLSVARKYFQNEEHYISVARKKLIEEKEPLKIELENLSKESKEAKKLIELESGLSTIQKEKDELTREIGKIDGFIIAEERLIENEKKLSVSDELKTVRLKEVEELYEDIKHLQDLSVVKDKIGSFITERKHATDSKFISKTHARIKELKKEQIEFEEKLIIIKKKEHKISEAEKAVFRTKSLENELGSKLNLLKLREDSLNLIEDECRRELQEIGHLVGPVVSKYERGGDVSVPVNREEQEATKRIIEKLKIRLEDFNVSGMDDIHKEYKETSERDAFLARELLDLEKSADTLAELIKELETRLASEFSSGLEKINQEFGNFFVSMFGGGEACLVLTKETGKRSNLEDLERSDLEEVEKEIEEGLDIKVSLPKKKIRGLVMLSGGERALTSIALIFAVSQVNPPPFIILDETDAALDESNSKKYGDLVETLSKHSQLILITHNRETMSRAGVIYGVTMGSDGISKLLSISFDQAVEVAK
;
A
#
# COMPACT_ATOMS: atom_id res chain seq x y z
N MET A 1 -29.57 -61.88 10.51
CA MET A 1 -30.61 -61.32 9.63
C MET A 1 -30.44 -59.82 9.63
N TYR A 2 -30.64 -59.16 8.50
CA TYR A 2 -30.28 -57.76 8.35
C TYR A 2 -31.47 -56.83 8.58
N LEU A 3 -32.65 -57.22 8.10
CA LEU A 3 -33.90 -56.50 8.32
C LEU A 3 -34.65 -57.14 9.49
N LYS A 4 -34.93 -56.35 10.54
CA LYS A 4 -35.65 -56.80 11.74
C LYS A 4 -37.16 -56.59 11.61
N SER A 5 -37.58 -55.39 11.22
CA SER A 5 -39.01 -55.08 11.12
C SER A 5 -39.32 -53.87 10.23
N ILE A 6 -40.56 -53.80 9.76
CA ILE A 6 -41.16 -52.58 9.20
C ILE A 6 -42.46 -52.26 9.95
N GLU A 7 -42.58 -51.00 10.37
CA GLU A 7 -43.76 -50.44 11.03
C GLU A 7 -44.42 -49.42 10.11
N LEU A 8 -45.72 -49.60 9.85
CA LEU A 8 -46.54 -48.71 9.03
C LEU A 8 -47.63 -48.09 9.90
N THR A 9 -47.76 -46.77 9.88
CA THR A 9 -48.83 -46.05 10.58
C THR A 9 -49.44 -44.99 9.67
N GLY A 10 -50.75 -45.10 9.43
CA GLY A 10 -51.50 -44.17 8.58
C GLY A 10 -51.06 -44.17 7.11
N PHE A 11 -50.34 -45.20 6.66
CA PHE A 11 -49.78 -45.31 5.31
C PHE A 11 -50.72 -46.08 4.39
N LYS A 12 -51.22 -45.43 3.35
CA LYS A 12 -52.21 -46.00 2.40
C LYS A 12 -53.31 -46.74 3.14
N SER A 13 -53.54 -48.02 2.86
CA SER A 13 -54.59 -48.85 3.46
C SER A 13 -54.34 -49.26 4.93
N PHE A 14 -53.13 -49.01 5.46
CA PHE A 14 -52.76 -49.29 6.85
C PHE A 14 -53.08 -48.09 7.75
N ALA A 15 -54.36 -47.93 8.10
CA ALA A 15 -54.83 -46.82 8.93
C ALA A 15 -54.22 -46.81 10.35
N ARG A 16 -54.11 -48.00 10.96
CA ARG A 16 -53.55 -48.20 12.31
C ARG A 16 -52.11 -48.69 12.23
N LYS A 17 -51.38 -48.61 13.36
CA LYS A 17 -50.03 -49.15 13.50
C LYS A 17 -50.03 -50.66 13.22
N ASN A 18 -49.28 -51.08 12.21
CA ASN A 18 -49.01 -52.48 11.87
C ASN A 18 -47.50 -52.70 11.84
N VAL A 19 -47.03 -53.80 12.42
CA VAL A 19 -45.62 -54.17 12.48
C VAL A 19 -45.45 -55.53 11.82
N PHE A 20 -44.55 -55.62 10.85
CA PHE A 20 -44.09 -56.87 10.27
C PHE A 20 -42.69 -57.12 10.82
N GLU A 21 -42.50 -58.24 11.50
CA GLU A 21 -41.20 -58.71 11.99
C GLU A 21 -40.63 -59.71 10.97
N PHE A 22 -39.31 -59.80 10.80
CA PHE A 22 -38.73 -60.66 9.77
C PHE A 22 -37.67 -61.57 10.38
N ASP A 23 -38.15 -62.62 11.04
CA ASP A 23 -37.32 -63.59 11.77
C ASP A 23 -36.98 -64.85 10.94
N SER A 24 -37.21 -64.80 9.63
CA SER A 24 -36.93 -65.89 8.70
C SER A 24 -36.14 -65.37 7.48
N PRO A 25 -35.24 -66.18 6.89
CA PRO A 25 -34.57 -65.84 5.64
C PRO A 25 -35.55 -65.60 4.48
N ILE A 26 -36.71 -66.26 4.51
CA ILE A 26 -37.80 -66.06 3.54
C ILE A 26 -39.09 -65.75 4.32
N ALA A 27 -39.65 -64.58 4.09
CA ALA A 27 -40.97 -64.17 4.59
C ALA A 27 -41.91 -63.95 3.40
N ALA A 28 -43.12 -64.50 3.46
CA ALA A 28 -44.15 -64.28 2.45
C ALA A 28 -45.26 -63.37 3.00
N ILE A 29 -45.71 -62.42 2.20
CA ILE A 29 -46.86 -61.55 2.44
C ILE A 29 -47.93 -61.96 1.45
N VAL A 30 -49.04 -62.47 1.96
CA VAL A 30 -50.09 -63.13 1.17
C VAL A 30 -51.44 -62.50 1.47
N GLY A 31 -52.38 -62.58 0.53
CA GLY A 31 -53.73 -62.06 0.76
C GLY A 31 -54.53 -61.96 -0.53
N PRO A 32 -55.85 -61.71 -0.46
CA PRO A 32 -56.68 -61.52 -1.65
C PRO A 32 -56.27 -60.25 -2.41
N ASN A 33 -56.69 -60.12 -3.66
CA ASN A 33 -56.40 -58.93 -4.48
C ASN A 33 -57.08 -57.69 -3.87
N GLY A 34 -56.37 -56.56 -3.87
CA GLY A 34 -56.84 -55.32 -3.24
C GLY A 34 -56.72 -55.28 -1.71
N SER A 35 -56.15 -56.30 -1.07
CA SER A 35 -55.96 -56.33 0.40
C SER A 35 -54.94 -55.32 0.94
N GLY A 36 -54.10 -54.74 0.08
CA GLY A 36 -53.03 -53.82 0.45
C GLY A 36 -51.64 -54.47 0.58
N LYS A 37 -51.48 -55.74 0.16
CA LYS A 37 -50.19 -56.45 0.19
C LYS A 37 -49.04 -55.70 -0.50
N SER A 38 -49.19 -55.26 -1.75
CA SER A 38 -48.18 -54.45 -2.45
C SER A 38 -47.94 -53.06 -1.84
N ASN A 39 -48.85 -52.56 -0.98
CA ASN A 39 -48.60 -51.30 -0.25
C ASN A 39 -47.44 -51.47 0.76
N VAL A 40 -47.10 -52.69 1.15
CA VAL A 40 -45.93 -52.97 2.01
C VAL A 40 -44.63 -52.75 1.24
N ALA A 41 -44.52 -53.23 -0.01
CA ALA A 41 -43.36 -52.96 -0.87
C ALA A 41 -43.19 -51.45 -1.12
N GLU A 42 -44.29 -50.73 -1.31
CA GLU A 42 -44.28 -49.26 -1.44
C GLU A 42 -43.87 -48.54 -0.17
N ALA A 43 -44.21 -49.09 1.01
CA ALA A 43 -43.76 -48.56 2.29
C ALA A 43 -42.24 -48.66 2.43
N PHE A 44 -41.64 -49.78 2.01
CA PHE A 44 -40.18 -49.90 1.94
C PHE A 44 -39.57 -48.86 1.00
N ARG A 45 -40.09 -48.71 -0.23
CA ARG A 45 -39.62 -47.67 -1.17
C ARG A 45 -39.68 -46.29 -0.55
N PHE A 46 -40.81 -45.97 0.08
CA PHE A 46 -41.05 -44.70 0.74
C PHE A 46 -40.00 -44.43 1.82
N ALA A 47 -39.78 -45.37 2.75
CA ALA A 47 -38.83 -45.22 3.85
C ALA A 47 -37.36 -45.14 3.37
N LEU A 48 -37.01 -45.86 2.29
CA LEU A 48 -35.66 -45.92 1.73
C LEU A 48 -35.32 -44.73 0.81
N GLY A 49 -36.18 -43.71 0.77
CA GLY A 49 -35.87 -42.44 0.12
C GLY A 49 -36.34 -42.28 -1.32
N GLU A 50 -37.25 -43.13 -1.81
CA GLU A 50 -37.87 -42.96 -3.13
C GLU A 50 -38.63 -41.62 -3.21
N GLN A 51 -38.32 -40.82 -4.22
CA GLN A 51 -38.94 -39.51 -4.44
C GLN A 51 -40.10 -39.58 -5.44
N SER A 52 -40.08 -40.56 -6.35
CA SER A 52 -41.09 -40.70 -7.38
C SER A 52 -42.41 -41.20 -6.78
N ILE A 53 -43.38 -40.31 -6.65
CA ILE A 53 -44.72 -40.67 -6.16
C ILE A 53 -45.41 -41.65 -7.12
N LYS A 54 -45.08 -41.55 -8.43
CA LYS A 54 -45.58 -42.47 -9.47
C LYS A 54 -45.09 -43.90 -9.26
N SER A 55 -43.84 -44.12 -8.81
CA SER A 55 -43.32 -45.47 -8.54
C SER A 55 -43.95 -46.11 -7.29
N MET A 56 -44.55 -45.30 -6.43
CA MET A 56 -45.39 -45.71 -5.30
C MET A 56 -46.89 -45.63 -5.62
N ARG A 57 -47.29 -45.75 -6.90
CA ARG A 57 -48.68 -45.75 -7.38
C ARG A 57 -49.57 -44.62 -6.81
N GLY A 58 -49.00 -43.43 -6.62
CA GLY A 58 -49.71 -42.22 -6.21
C GLY A 58 -49.61 -41.10 -7.25
N LYS A 59 -50.45 -40.06 -7.12
CA LYS A 59 -50.36 -38.83 -7.93
C LYS A 59 -49.82 -37.66 -7.12
N ARG A 60 -50.13 -37.59 -5.82
CA ARG A 60 -49.68 -36.56 -4.87
C ARG A 60 -49.15 -37.20 -3.59
N GLY A 61 -48.35 -36.46 -2.82
CA GLY A 61 -47.79 -36.97 -1.56
C GLY A 61 -48.87 -37.35 -0.53
N GLU A 62 -49.99 -36.63 -0.57
CA GLU A 62 -51.19 -36.92 0.24
C GLU A 62 -51.81 -38.29 -0.05
N ASP A 63 -51.63 -38.85 -1.25
CA ASP A 63 -52.20 -40.16 -1.62
C ASP A 63 -51.53 -41.31 -0.87
N LEU A 64 -50.35 -41.06 -0.28
CA LEU A 64 -49.66 -42.02 0.58
C LEU A 64 -50.25 -42.05 2.00
N ILE A 65 -51.09 -41.07 2.35
CA ILE A 65 -51.70 -40.93 3.67
C ILE A 65 -53.11 -41.55 3.66
N TRP A 66 -53.46 -42.27 4.72
CA TRP A 66 -54.79 -42.83 4.90
C TRP A 66 -55.87 -41.75 4.76
N ASN A 67 -56.77 -41.97 3.80
CA ASN A 67 -57.79 -40.98 3.40
C ASN A 67 -59.15 -41.15 4.10
N GLY A 68 -59.20 -41.97 5.16
CA GLY A 68 -60.39 -42.20 5.97
C GLY A 68 -61.28 -43.33 5.44
N ALA A 69 -62.00 -43.97 6.36
CA ALA A 69 -63.11 -44.87 6.06
C ALA A 69 -64.26 -44.63 7.06
N VAL A 70 -65.35 -45.40 6.94
CA VAL A 70 -66.53 -45.27 7.81
C VAL A 70 -66.18 -45.46 9.29
N SER A 71 -65.24 -46.34 9.61
CA SER A 71 -64.85 -46.66 11.00
C SER A 71 -63.62 -45.92 11.53
N GLU A 72 -62.84 -45.27 10.67
CA GLU A 72 -61.57 -44.63 11.08
C GLU A 72 -61.37 -43.29 10.34
N PRO A 73 -61.13 -42.18 11.06
CA PRO A 73 -61.02 -40.86 10.45
C PRO A 73 -59.78 -40.74 9.54
N ARG A 74 -59.77 -39.67 8.74
CA ARG A 74 -58.62 -39.28 7.91
C ARG A 74 -57.37 -39.08 8.78
N ALA A 75 -56.25 -39.69 8.40
CA ALA A 75 -54.97 -39.44 9.05
C ALA A 75 -54.38 -38.10 8.56
N HIS A 76 -53.72 -37.36 9.45
CA HIS A 76 -53.03 -36.11 9.11
C HIS A 76 -51.58 -36.33 8.64
N ARG A 77 -51.00 -37.49 8.95
CA ARG A 77 -49.65 -37.91 8.57
C ARG A 77 -49.62 -39.42 8.33
N ALA A 78 -48.67 -39.86 7.52
CA ALA A 78 -48.28 -41.26 7.43
C ALA A 78 -46.81 -41.39 7.82
N SER A 79 -46.47 -42.43 8.57
CA SER A 79 -45.08 -42.76 8.87
C SER A 79 -44.80 -44.22 8.54
N VAL A 80 -43.59 -44.44 8.02
CA VAL A 80 -43.02 -45.77 7.83
C VAL A 80 -41.66 -45.79 8.51
N LYS A 81 -41.45 -46.79 9.36
CA LYS A 81 -40.22 -47.01 10.10
C LYS A 81 -39.66 -48.38 9.75
N VAL A 82 -38.42 -48.44 9.30
CA VAL A 82 -37.69 -49.67 8.97
C VAL A 82 -36.54 -49.84 9.96
N THR A 83 -36.46 -51.01 10.58
CA THR A 83 -35.44 -51.33 11.59
C THR A 83 -34.47 -52.37 11.04
N PHE A 84 -33.19 -52.04 11.07
CA PHE A 84 -32.10 -52.91 10.65
C PHE A 84 -31.25 -53.36 11.84
N ASP A 85 -30.76 -54.59 11.76
CA ASP A 85 -29.69 -55.09 12.61
C ASP A 85 -28.33 -54.61 12.08
N ASN A 86 -27.57 -53.91 12.92
CA ASN A 86 -26.26 -53.39 12.58
C ASN A 86 -25.13 -54.00 13.46
N THR A 87 -25.36 -55.17 14.06
CA THR A 87 -24.32 -55.91 14.81
C THR A 87 -23.07 -56.23 13.98
N GLN A 88 -23.24 -56.42 12.66
CA GLN A 88 -22.14 -56.64 11.72
C GLN A 88 -21.53 -55.34 11.17
N LYS A 89 -21.94 -54.16 11.67
CA LYS A 89 -21.49 -52.82 11.23
C LYS A 89 -21.58 -52.61 9.71
N ILE A 90 -22.71 -52.99 9.12
CA ILE A 90 -22.99 -52.80 7.70
C ILE A 90 -23.21 -51.33 7.41
N PHE A 91 -23.92 -50.65 8.32
CA PHE A 91 -24.01 -49.20 8.36
C PHE A 91 -22.83 -48.62 9.15
N ASP A 92 -22.19 -47.60 8.60
CA ASP A 92 -21.08 -46.86 9.22
C ASP A 92 -21.57 -45.92 10.33
N VAL A 93 -22.21 -46.50 11.34
CA VAL A 93 -22.74 -45.83 12.52
C VAL A 93 -22.51 -46.72 13.75
N ASP A 94 -22.21 -46.10 14.90
CA ASP A 94 -21.88 -46.81 16.15
C ASP A 94 -23.10 -47.36 16.90
N PHE A 95 -24.23 -47.55 16.21
CA PHE A 95 -25.43 -48.13 16.77
C PHE A 95 -25.56 -49.60 16.37
N LEU A 96 -25.96 -50.45 17.32
CA LEU A 96 -26.26 -51.87 17.07
C LEU A 96 -27.55 -52.06 16.26
N GLU A 97 -28.43 -51.06 16.25
CA GLU A 97 -29.66 -51.02 15.47
C GLU A 97 -29.78 -49.68 14.75
N VAL A 98 -30.22 -49.74 13.49
CA VAL A 98 -30.43 -48.55 12.65
C VAL A 98 -31.90 -48.48 12.26
N ILE A 99 -32.55 -47.41 12.68
CA ILE A 99 -33.97 -47.16 12.46
C ILE A 99 -34.09 -46.00 11.48
N ILE A 100 -34.58 -46.28 10.29
CA ILE A 100 -34.88 -45.26 9.27
C ILE A 100 -36.38 -45.01 9.27
N GLU A 101 -36.78 -43.78 9.54
CA GLU A 101 -38.18 -43.38 9.56
C GLU A 101 -38.42 -42.21 8.60
N ARG A 102 -39.45 -42.32 7.78
CA ARG A 102 -39.95 -41.23 6.95
C ARG A 102 -41.39 -40.93 7.31
N ILE A 103 -41.71 -39.65 7.45
CA ILE A 103 -43.04 -39.15 7.77
C ILE A 103 -43.46 -38.20 6.65
N VAL A 104 -44.66 -38.40 6.09
CA VAL A 104 -45.27 -37.46 5.15
C VAL A 104 -46.51 -36.84 5.77
N HIS A 105 -46.61 -35.53 5.61
CA HIS A 105 -47.72 -34.71 6.08
C HIS A 105 -48.64 -34.32 4.90
N ARG A 106 -49.88 -33.94 5.21
CA ARG A 106 -50.87 -33.55 4.18
C ARG A 106 -50.51 -32.29 3.39
N ASP A 107 -49.62 -31.46 3.92
CA ASP A 107 -49.05 -30.31 3.19
C ASP A 107 -47.97 -30.71 2.18
N GLY A 108 -47.63 -32.01 2.10
CA GLY A 108 -46.59 -32.55 1.23
C GLY A 108 -45.18 -32.49 1.84
N LEU A 109 -45.01 -31.94 3.05
CA LEU A 109 -43.73 -31.95 3.74
C LEU A 109 -43.35 -33.38 4.15
N ASN A 110 -42.08 -33.71 3.92
CA ASN A 110 -41.49 -34.99 4.31
C ASN A 110 -40.46 -34.76 5.43
N GLU A 111 -40.62 -35.44 6.55
CA GLU A 111 -39.62 -35.52 7.61
C GLU A 111 -38.85 -36.84 7.51
N TYR A 112 -37.55 -36.78 7.73
CA TYR A 112 -36.65 -37.93 7.69
C TYR A 112 -35.96 -38.06 9.04
N ARG A 113 -35.89 -39.27 9.58
CA ARG A 113 -35.28 -39.55 10.87
C ARG A 113 -34.40 -40.80 10.81
N ILE A 114 -33.24 -40.72 11.47
CA ILE A 114 -32.36 -41.87 11.74
C ILE A 114 -32.25 -41.99 13.27
N ASN A 115 -32.60 -43.16 13.81
CA ASN A 115 -32.60 -43.42 15.26
C ASN A 115 -33.35 -42.34 16.09
N GLY A 116 -34.40 -41.75 15.49
CA GLY A 116 -35.22 -40.71 16.11
C GLY A 116 -34.73 -39.27 15.91
N SER A 117 -33.49 -39.07 15.46
CA SER A 117 -32.94 -37.75 15.14
C SER A 117 -33.34 -37.30 13.73
N GLN A 118 -33.75 -36.04 13.56
CA GLN A 118 -34.13 -35.48 12.26
C GLN A 118 -32.91 -35.25 11.37
N VAL A 119 -32.97 -35.73 10.13
CA VAL A 119 -31.88 -35.66 9.14
C VAL A 119 -32.40 -35.19 7.78
N ARG A 120 -31.51 -34.95 6.81
CA ARG A 120 -31.90 -34.67 5.42
C ARG A 120 -31.99 -35.98 4.64
N LEU A 121 -32.78 -35.98 3.56
CA LEU A 121 -32.84 -37.13 2.65
C LEU A 121 -31.47 -37.52 2.10
N ARG A 122 -30.59 -36.54 1.85
CA ARG A 122 -29.21 -36.81 1.39
C ARG A 122 -28.46 -37.71 2.36
N ASP A 123 -28.64 -37.50 3.66
CA ASP A 123 -27.93 -38.26 4.70
C ASP A 123 -28.45 -39.71 4.75
N ILE A 124 -29.76 -39.93 4.55
CA ILE A 124 -30.34 -41.27 4.37
C ILE A 124 -29.78 -41.94 3.10
N LEU A 125 -29.75 -41.24 1.97
CA LEU A 125 -29.24 -41.79 0.72
C LEU A 125 -27.75 -42.14 0.81
N GLU A 126 -26.94 -41.35 1.51
CA GLU A 126 -25.52 -41.64 1.75
C GLU A 126 -25.33 -42.85 2.66
N LEU A 127 -26.11 -42.94 3.74
CA LEU A 127 -26.10 -44.09 4.64
C LEU A 127 -26.46 -45.38 3.89
N LEU A 128 -27.50 -45.32 3.07
CA LEU A 128 -28.02 -46.44 2.28
C LEU A 128 -27.03 -46.84 1.17
N ALA A 129 -26.46 -45.89 0.43
CA ALA A 129 -25.54 -46.15 -0.68
C ALA A 129 -24.33 -47.01 -0.29
N ARG A 130 -23.81 -46.87 0.94
CA ARG A 130 -22.70 -47.68 1.46
C ARG A 130 -23.07 -49.14 1.72
N THR A 131 -24.36 -49.40 1.94
CA THR A 131 -24.92 -50.73 2.23
C THR A 131 -25.56 -51.39 1.02
N HIS A 132 -25.47 -50.75 -0.15
CA HIS A 132 -26.08 -51.19 -1.41
C HIS A 132 -27.61 -51.34 -1.33
N ILE A 133 -28.22 -50.69 -0.34
CA ILE A 133 -29.65 -50.44 -0.24
C ILE A 133 -29.84 -49.02 -0.81
N GLY A 134 -30.85 -48.73 -1.63
CA GLY A 134 -31.02 -47.35 -2.14
C GLY A 134 -31.75 -47.19 -3.46
N ALA A 135 -32.00 -45.93 -3.83
CA ALA A 135 -32.94 -45.48 -4.87
C ALA A 135 -32.73 -46.05 -6.30
N SER A 136 -31.63 -46.77 -6.56
CA SER A 136 -31.38 -47.46 -7.82
C SER A 136 -32.16 -48.75 -8.02
N GLY A 137 -32.90 -49.22 -7.01
CA GLY A 137 -34.11 -50.02 -7.23
C GLY A 137 -33.90 -51.51 -7.53
N HIS A 138 -32.70 -52.06 -7.38
CA HIS A 138 -32.45 -53.49 -7.63
C HIS A 138 -32.83 -54.43 -6.47
N HIS A 139 -33.21 -53.87 -5.32
CA HIS A 139 -33.58 -54.62 -4.11
C HIS A 139 -35.11 -54.70 -3.90
N ILE A 140 -35.93 -53.94 -4.66
CA ILE A 140 -37.40 -54.04 -4.62
C ILE A 140 -37.91 -54.21 -6.05
N ILE A 141 -38.23 -55.45 -6.42
CA ILE A 141 -38.68 -55.82 -7.75
C ILE A 141 -40.20 -55.92 -7.71
N SER A 142 -40.90 -54.96 -8.32
CA SER A 142 -42.36 -55.02 -8.48
C SER A 142 -42.80 -55.49 -9.86
N GLN A 143 -44.08 -55.80 -9.98
CA GLN A 143 -44.71 -56.14 -11.25
C GLN A 143 -44.48 -55.04 -12.30
N GLY A 144 -43.88 -55.41 -13.44
CA GLY A 144 -43.51 -54.50 -14.53
C GLY A 144 -42.10 -53.91 -14.42
N GLU A 145 -41.49 -53.90 -13.22
CA GLU A 145 -40.09 -53.50 -13.05
C GLU A 145 -39.10 -54.64 -13.36
N ALA A 146 -39.55 -55.90 -13.28
CA ALA A 146 -38.77 -57.03 -13.78
C ALA A 146 -38.28 -56.77 -15.21
N ASP A 147 -39.16 -56.29 -16.09
CA ASP A 147 -38.85 -56.00 -17.50
C ASP A 147 -38.07 -54.68 -17.72
N LYS A 148 -37.82 -53.88 -16.67
CA LYS A 148 -37.17 -52.57 -16.79
C LYS A 148 -35.72 -52.69 -17.26
N ILE A 149 -34.95 -53.65 -16.73
CA ILE A 149 -33.55 -53.85 -17.13
C ILE A 149 -33.45 -54.34 -18.59
N LEU A 150 -34.40 -55.17 -19.03
CA LEU A 150 -34.44 -55.65 -20.41
C LEU A 150 -34.89 -54.56 -21.40
N SER A 151 -35.82 -53.69 -20.99
CA SER A 151 -36.35 -52.61 -21.85
C SER A 151 -35.54 -51.31 -21.81
N ALA A 152 -34.61 -51.17 -20.87
CA ALA A 152 -33.69 -50.03 -20.76
C ALA A 152 -32.82 -49.87 -22.02
N SER A 153 -32.42 -48.62 -22.31
CA SER A 153 -31.42 -48.36 -23.35
C SER A 153 -30.08 -49.01 -22.96
N PRO A 154 -29.19 -49.33 -23.92
CA PRO A 154 -27.89 -49.91 -23.59
C PRO A 154 -27.08 -49.08 -22.59
N LYS A 155 -27.18 -47.74 -22.66
CA LYS A 155 -26.57 -46.81 -21.71
C LYS A 155 -27.17 -46.95 -20.31
N ASP A 156 -28.49 -46.82 -20.19
CA ASP A 156 -29.18 -46.92 -18.89
C ASP A 156 -28.94 -48.30 -18.25
N ARG A 157 -28.85 -49.35 -19.06
CA ARG A 157 -28.53 -50.69 -18.61
C ARG A 157 -27.11 -50.79 -18.05
N LYS A 158 -26.12 -50.14 -18.68
CA LYS A 158 -24.77 -50.04 -18.14
C LYS A 158 -24.78 -49.34 -16.78
N GLU A 159 -25.45 -48.20 -16.67
CA GLU A 159 -25.57 -47.46 -15.41
C GLU A 159 -26.22 -48.31 -14.30
N MET A 160 -27.29 -49.04 -14.62
CA MET A 160 -27.94 -49.97 -13.68
C MET A 160 -26.99 -51.07 -13.17
N ILE A 161 -26.17 -51.64 -14.06
CA ILE A 161 -25.21 -52.68 -13.69
C ILE A 161 -24.04 -52.10 -12.88
N GLU A 162 -23.53 -50.92 -13.24
CA GLU A 162 -22.50 -50.20 -12.46
C GLU A 162 -22.98 -49.88 -11.04
N ASP A 163 -24.24 -49.47 -10.91
CA ASP A 163 -24.87 -49.21 -9.61
C ASP A 163 -24.96 -50.48 -8.76
N ALA A 164 -25.42 -51.59 -9.36
CA ALA A 164 -25.53 -52.86 -8.67
C ALA A 164 -24.16 -53.44 -8.24
N LEU A 165 -23.11 -53.18 -9.01
CA LEU A 165 -21.73 -53.51 -8.64
C LEU A 165 -21.17 -52.58 -7.54
N GLY A 166 -21.93 -51.58 -7.06
CA GLY A 166 -21.51 -50.64 -6.04
C GLY A 166 -20.57 -49.55 -6.54
N LEU A 167 -20.43 -49.39 -7.86
CA LEU A 167 -19.46 -48.48 -8.47
C LEU A 167 -19.91 -47.01 -8.47
N ARG A 168 -21.18 -46.76 -8.16
CA ARG A 168 -21.78 -45.43 -8.11
C ARG A 168 -21.06 -44.46 -7.15
N LEU A 169 -20.51 -44.97 -6.04
CA LEU A 169 -19.73 -44.14 -5.11
C LEU A 169 -18.45 -43.61 -5.76
N TYR A 170 -17.74 -44.46 -6.50
CA TYR A 170 -16.52 -44.06 -7.21
C TYR A 170 -16.84 -43.09 -8.35
N GLN A 171 -17.95 -43.28 -9.06
CA GLN A 171 -18.43 -42.32 -10.06
C GLN A 171 -18.75 -40.96 -9.46
N TYR A 172 -19.42 -40.92 -8.30
CA TYR A 172 -19.70 -39.69 -7.58
C TYR A 172 -18.41 -38.98 -7.16
N LYS A 173 -17.46 -39.72 -6.56
CA LYS A 173 -16.15 -39.18 -6.17
C LYS A 173 -15.36 -38.65 -7.36
N ARG A 174 -15.42 -39.33 -8.51
CA ARG A 174 -14.80 -38.87 -9.76
C ARG A 174 -15.41 -37.54 -10.21
N LEU A 175 -16.74 -37.47 -10.33
CA LEU A 175 -17.45 -36.24 -10.74
C LEU A 175 -17.21 -35.08 -9.76
N GLU A 176 -17.15 -35.36 -8.45
CA GLU A 176 -16.81 -34.35 -7.45
C GLU A 176 -15.37 -33.83 -7.63
N SER A 177 -14.43 -34.74 -7.90
CA SER A 177 -13.02 -34.41 -8.12
C SER A 177 -12.82 -33.61 -9.41
N GLU A 178 -13.54 -33.97 -10.50
CA GLU A 178 -13.57 -33.20 -11.75
C GLU A 178 -14.09 -31.78 -11.54
N ARG A 179 -15.16 -31.62 -10.75
CA ARG A 179 -15.69 -30.30 -10.40
C ARG A 179 -14.70 -29.48 -9.59
N LYS A 180 -14.01 -30.09 -8.62
CA LYS A 180 -12.96 -29.44 -7.83
C LYS A 180 -11.81 -29.02 -8.73
N LEU A 181 -11.36 -29.89 -9.62
CA LEU A 181 -10.28 -29.63 -10.57
C LEU A 181 -10.61 -28.44 -11.48
N LYS A 182 -11.82 -28.40 -12.06
CA LYS A 182 -12.28 -27.26 -12.87
C LYS A 182 -12.23 -25.94 -12.10
N LYS A 183 -12.72 -25.95 -10.85
CA LYS A 183 -12.68 -24.78 -9.98
C LYS A 183 -11.25 -24.35 -9.63
N THR A 184 -10.34 -25.31 -9.42
CA THR A 184 -8.93 -25.03 -9.18
C THR A 184 -8.28 -24.35 -10.40
N PHE A 185 -8.57 -24.81 -11.62
CA PHE A 185 -8.10 -24.14 -12.83
C PHE A 185 -8.65 -22.70 -12.98
N GLU A 186 -9.93 -22.48 -12.68
CA GLU A 186 -10.51 -21.14 -12.66
C GLU A 186 -9.79 -20.23 -11.64
N ASN A 187 -9.47 -20.75 -10.44
CA ASN A 187 -8.71 -20.01 -9.43
C ASN A 187 -7.27 -19.69 -9.89
N ILE A 188 -6.58 -20.64 -10.53
CA ILE A 188 -5.24 -20.42 -11.09
C ILE A 188 -5.27 -19.27 -12.10
N GLN A 189 -6.22 -19.28 -13.03
CA GLN A 189 -6.37 -18.20 -14.02
C GLN A 189 -6.62 -16.83 -13.36
N GLN A 190 -7.42 -16.78 -12.30
CA GLN A 190 -7.66 -15.54 -11.55
C GLN A 190 -6.39 -15.03 -10.87
N VAL A 191 -5.62 -15.92 -10.21
CA VAL A 191 -4.36 -15.56 -9.55
C VAL A 191 -3.32 -15.08 -10.56
N GLU A 192 -3.21 -15.74 -11.72
CA GLU A 192 -2.34 -15.30 -12.80
C GLU A 192 -2.70 -13.91 -13.33
N ALA A 193 -3.99 -13.63 -13.50
CA ALA A 193 -4.47 -12.32 -13.94
C ALA A 193 -4.09 -11.22 -12.94
N LEU A 194 -4.31 -11.46 -11.64
CA LEU A 194 -3.92 -10.54 -10.56
C LEU A 194 -2.41 -10.28 -10.55
N ARG A 195 -1.58 -11.31 -10.75
CA ARG A 195 -0.12 -11.13 -10.83
C ARG A 195 0.29 -10.32 -12.06
N LYS A 196 -0.35 -10.56 -13.22
CA LYS A 196 -0.13 -9.76 -14.44
C LYS A 196 -0.51 -8.29 -14.24
N GLU A 197 -1.55 -8.01 -13.47
CA GLU A 197 -1.97 -6.65 -13.12
C GLU A 197 -0.99 -5.94 -12.17
N ILE A 198 -0.47 -6.66 -11.16
CA ILE A 198 0.46 -6.10 -10.16
C ILE A 198 1.87 -5.88 -10.75
N ALA A 199 2.30 -6.72 -11.69
CA ALA A 199 3.65 -6.68 -12.26
C ALA A 199 4.13 -5.28 -12.76
N PRO A 200 3.37 -4.51 -13.56
CA PRO A 200 3.78 -3.18 -13.98
C PRO A 200 3.91 -2.19 -12.82
N HIS A 201 2.99 -2.24 -11.84
CA HIS A 201 3.03 -1.38 -10.65
C HIS A 201 4.26 -1.67 -9.79
N LEU A 202 4.56 -2.95 -9.55
CA LEU A 202 5.74 -3.38 -8.82
C LEU A 202 7.04 -2.96 -9.51
N LYS A 203 7.10 -3.06 -10.85
CA LYS A 203 8.26 -2.59 -11.63
C LYS A 203 8.44 -1.08 -11.55
N PHE A 204 7.36 -0.32 -11.50
CA PHE A 204 7.39 1.12 -11.32
C PHE A 204 7.89 1.51 -9.92
N LEU A 205 7.29 0.93 -8.87
CA LEU A 205 7.69 1.13 -7.48
C LEU A 205 9.15 0.75 -7.25
N LYS A 206 9.62 -0.36 -7.82
CA LYS A 206 11.03 -0.77 -7.74
C LYS A 206 11.98 0.31 -8.26
N LYS A 207 11.67 0.91 -9.42
CA LYS A 207 12.49 2.00 -9.97
C LYS A 207 12.47 3.24 -9.09
N GLN A 208 11.35 3.55 -8.43
CA GLN A 208 11.27 4.65 -7.48
C GLN A 208 12.12 4.37 -6.23
N VAL A 209 12.06 3.16 -5.68
CA VAL A 209 12.89 2.72 -4.56
C VAL A 209 14.38 2.78 -4.90
N GLU A 210 14.80 2.25 -6.05
CA GLU A 210 16.20 2.35 -6.51
C GLU A 210 16.66 3.82 -6.67
N LYS A 211 15.75 4.71 -7.02
CA LYS A 211 16.01 6.15 -7.12
C LYS A 211 16.17 6.77 -5.72
N ILE A 212 15.31 6.41 -4.77
CA ILE A 212 15.38 6.84 -3.37
C ILE A 212 16.68 6.37 -2.70
N GLU A 213 17.05 5.10 -2.86
CA GLU A 213 18.29 4.55 -2.30
C GLU A 213 19.52 5.31 -2.79
N LYS A 214 19.57 5.67 -4.09
CA LYS A 214 20.64 6.50 -4.64
C LYS A 214 20.66 7.90 -4.03
N THR A 215 19.49 8.50 -3.82
CA THR A 215 19.37 9.81 -3.16
C THR A 215 19.86 9.78 -1.72
N GLU A 216 19.57 8.70 -0.98
CA GLU A 216 20.02 8.54 0.41
C GLU A 216 21.54 8.42 0.52
N VAL A 217 22.18 7.69 -0.41
CA VAL A 217 23.64 7.64 -0.51
C VAL A 217 24.23 9.03 -0.78
N GLN A 218 23.65 9.79 -1.72
CA GLN A 218 24.08 11.18 -2.00
C GLN A 218 23.87 12.12 -0.82
N ARG A 219 22.79 11.92 -0.05
CA ARG A 219 22.49 12.68 1.16
C ARG A 219 23.53 12.41 2.24
N GLN A 220 23.96 11.16 2.43
CA GLN A 220 25.05 10.80 3.35
C GLN A 220 26.39 11.37 2.89
N GLU A 221 26.68 11.34 1.58
CA GLU A 221 27.89 11.95 1.01
C GLU A 221 27.92 13.45 1.27
N LEU A 222 26.83 14.18 0.99
CA LEU A 222 26.68 15.61 1.28
C LEU A 222 26.90 15.90 2.76
N LEU A 223 26.33 15.09 3.66
CA LEU A 223 26.49 15.25 5.11
C LEU A 223 27.97 15.15 5.51
N SER A 224 28.69 14.17 4.95
CA SER A 224 30.11 13.94 5.25
C SER A 224 31.00 15.09 4.77
N VAL A 225 30.75 15.62 3.57
CA VAL A 225 31.51 16.71 2.96
C VAL A 225 31.19 18.04 3.65
N ALA A 226 29.91 18.32 3.89
CA ALA A 226 29.45 19.54 4.57
C ALA A 226 30.03 19.66 5.98
N ARG A 227 30.09 18.55 6.75
CA ARG A 227 30.72 18.55 8.08
C ARG A 227 32.18 19.00 8.04
N LYS A 228 32.98 18.47 7.11
CA LYS A 228 34.39 18.85 6.94
C LYS A 228 34.53 20.31 6.53
N TYR A 229 33.70 20.76 5.58
CA TYR A 229 33.69 22.14 5.11
C TYR A 229 33.39 23.13 6.25
N PHE A 230 32.32 22.92 7.01
CA PHE A 230 31.94 23.84 8.09
C PHE A 230 32.92 23.83 9.27
N GLN A 231 33.53 22.70 9.60
CA GLN A 231 34.61 22.64 10.58
C GLN A 231 35.80 23.53 10.17
N ASN A 232 36.20 23.47 8.91
CA ASN A 232 37.30 24.28 8.39
C ASN A 232 36.96 25.77 8.34
N GLU A 233 35.75 26.16 7.93
CA GLU A 233 35.37 27.59 7.89
C GLU A 233 35.22 28.20 9.29
N GLU A 234 34.62 27.48 10.24
CA GLU A 234 34.51 27.99 11.61
C GLU A 234 35.90 28.19 12.22
N HIS A 235 36.83 27.25 11.97
CA HIS A 235 38.23 27.39 12.38
C HIS A 235 38.87 28.63 11.76
N TYR A 236 38.75 28.82 10.44
CA TYR A 236 39.28 29.99 9.73
C TYR A 236 38.72 31.30 10.30
N ILE A 237 37.39 31.41 10.47
CA ILE A 237 36.73 32.59 11.01
C ILE A 237 37.24 32.89 12.43
N SER A 238 37.39 31.86 13.27
CA SER A 238 37.87 32.02 14.64
C SER A 238 39.30 32.56 14.71
N VAL A 239 40.21 32.03 13.88
CA VAL A 239 41.62 32.47 13.82
C VAL A 239 41.72 33.87 13.24
N ALA A 240 40.97 34.17 12.18
CA ALA A 240 40.96 35.48 11.55
C ALA A 240 40.40 36.56 12.48
N ARG A 241 39.33 36.26 13.24
CA ARG A 241 38.79 37.16 14.26
C ARG A 241 39.78 37.44 15.39
N LYS A 242 40.46 36.40 15.90
CA LYS A 242 41.50 36.58 16.93
C LYS A 242 42.60 37.54 16.45
N LYS A 243 43.15 37.31 15.26
CA LYS A 243 44.17 38.21 14.67
C LYS A 243 43.65 39.64 14.48
N LEU A 244 42.40 39.78 14.05
CA LEU A 244 41.81 41.11 13.83
C LEU A 244 41.60 41.88 15.15
N ILE A 245 41.25 41.19 16.23
CA ILE A 245 41.17 41.78 17.58
C ILE A 245 42.56 42.22 18.05
N GLU A 246 43.57 41.33 17.90
CA GLU A 246 44.97 41.62 18.25
C GLU A 246 45.55 42.83 17.48
N GLU A 247 45.19 43.01 16.21
CA GLU A 247 45.64 44.17 15.39
C GLU A 247 44.86 45.47 15.71
N LYS A 248 43.57 45.36 16.07
CA LYS A 248 42.66 46.52 16.21
C LYS A 248 42.70 47.18 17.59
N GLU A 249 42.83 46.40 18.67
CA GLU A 249 42.90 46.94 20.04
C GLU A 249 44.05 47.93 20.26
N PRO A 250 45.32 47.63 19.90
CA PRO A 250 46.43 48.57 20.16
C PRO A 250 46.27 49.87 19.37
N LEU A 251 45.84 49.79 18.10
CA LEU A 251 45.64 50.97 17.24
C LEU A 251 44.49 51.87 17.73
N LYS A 252 43.44 51.28 18.31
CA LYS A 252 42.35 52.05 18.94
C LYS A 252 42.82 52.81 20.16
N ILE A 253 43.59 52.15 21.03
CA ILE A 253 44.16 52.77 22.23
C ILE A 253 45.09 53.92 21.85
N GLU A 254 45.93 53.71 20.83
CA GLU A 254 46.85 54.74 20.31
C GLU A 254 46.12 55.95 19.73
N LEU A 255 45.04 55.73 18.96
CA LEU A 255 44.22 56.81 18.40
C LEU A 255 43.44 57.56 19.50
N GLU A 256 42.93 56.88 20.53
CA GLU A 256 42.29 57.54 21.67
C GLU A 256 43.26 58.45 22.43
N ASN A 257 44.50 58.01 22.64
CA ASN A 257 45.54 58.81 23.30
C ASN A 257 45.92 60.05 22.47
N LEU A 258 46.18 59.87 21.16
CA LEU A 258 46.48 60.98 20.25
C LEU A 258 45.32 61.98 20.14
N SER A 259 44.07 61.50 20.18
CA SER A 259 42.89 62.37 20.16
C SER A 259 42.76 63.23 21.41
N LYS A 260 43.24 62.76 22.57
CA LYS A 260 43.29 63.54 23.81
C LYS A 260 44.37 64.61 23.72
N GLU A 261 45.57 64.26 23.26
CA GLU A 261 46.68 65.20 23.03
C GLU A 261 46.31 66.28 21.99
N SER A 262 45.61 65.89 20.92
CA SER A 262 45.09 66.79 19.87
C SER A 262 44.05 67.77 20.41
N LYS A 263 43.17 67.34 21.34
CA LYS A 263 42.20 68.23 22.00
C LYS A 263 42.85 69.25 22.94
N GLU A 264 43.87 68.84 23.67
CA GLU A 264 44.64 69.75 24.54
C GLU A 264 45.42 70.77 23.70
N ALA A 265 46.02 70.35 22.60
CA ALA A 265 46.73 71.23 21.69
C ALA A 265 45.80 72.14 20.87
N LYS A 266 44.58 71.70 20.54
CA LYS A 266 43.54 72.54 19.90
C LYS A 266 43.03 73.66 20.81
N LYS A 267 42.93 73.45 22.12
CA LYS A 267 42.64 74.55 23.08
C LYS A 267 43.73 75.63 23.08
N LEU A 268 44.98 75.25 22.79
CA LEU A 268 46.10 76.17 22.58
C LEU A 268 46.00 76.91 21.23
N ILE A 269 45.32 76.32 20.24
CA ILE A 269 45.15 76.84 18.86
C ILE A 269 43.80 77.57 18.64
N GLU A 270 42.83 77.55 19.56
CA GLU A 270 41.67 78.48 19.50
C GLU A 270 42.10 79.98 19.52
N LEU A 271 43.39 80.24 19.74
CA LEU A 271 44.12 81.46 19.39
C LEU A 271 44.52 81.59 17.88
N GLU A 272 43.87 80.87 16.96
CA GLU A 272 44.04 80.98 15.50
C GLU A 272 43.58 82.36 14.99
N SER A 273 42.55 82.91 15.65
CA SER A 273 42.17 84.32 15.50
C SER A 273 43.28 85.27 15.99
N GLY A 274 44.07 84.83 16.97
CA GLY A 274 45.18 85.55 17.56
C GLY A 274 46.36 85.73 16.61
N LEU A 275 46.67 84.76 15.75
CA LEU A 275 47.81 84.89 14.82
C LEU A 275 47.52 85.88 13.69
N SER A 276 46.30 85.85 13.14
CA SER A 276 45.87 86.82 12.12
C SER A 276 45.79 88.24 12.69
N THR A 277 45.31 88.41 13.92
CA THR A 277 45.29 89.72 14.59
C THR A 277 46.70 90.19 14.94
N ILE A 278 47.56 89.31 15.45
CA ILE A 278 48.98 89.61 15.76
C ILE A 278 49.76 89.98 14.49
N GLN A 279 49.49 89.32 13.35
CA GLN A 279 50.09 89.69 12.05
C GLN A 279 49.59 91.04 11.56
N LYS A 280 48.30 91.35 11.69
CA LYS A 280 47.75 92.67 11.36
C LYS A 280 48.34 93.77 12.24
N GLU A 281 48.40 93.54 13.55
CA GLU A 281 49.01 94.46 14.53
C GLU A 281 50.50 94.69 14.23
N LYS A 282 51.23 93.64 13.85
CA LYS A 282 52.63 93.73 13.41
C LYS A 282 52.75 94.59 12.16
N ASP A 283 51.95 94.33 11.12
CA ASP A 283 51.99 95.08 9.87
C ASP A 283 51.63 96.56 10.07
N GLU A 284 50.66 96.86 10.93
CA GLU A 284 50.29 98.22 11.32
C GLU A 284 51.42 98.94 12.05
N LEU A 285 52.02 98.32 13.07
CA LEU A 285 53.16 98.89 13.78
C LEU A 285 54.37 99.12 12.86
N THR A 286 54.64 98.21 11.94
CA THR A 286 55.75 98.35 10.98
C THR A 286 55.51 99.53 10.02
N ARG A 287 54.25 99.74 9.60
CA ARG A 287 53.86 100.88 8.76
C ARG A 287 53.98 102.21 9.52
N GLU A 288 53.55 102.27 10.78
CA GLU A 288 53.66 103.49 11.60
C GLU A 288 55.12 103.88 11.86
N ILE A 289 56.00 102.90 12.16
CA ILE A 289 57.45 103.14 12.28
C ILE A 289 58.00 103.74 10.97
N GLY A 290 57.66 103.16 9.81
CA GLY A 290 58.11 103.67 8.52
C GLY A 290 57.61 105.08 8.18
N LYS A 291 56.41 105.47 8.64
CA LYS A 291 55.91 106.84 8.50
C LYS A 291 56.71 107.81 9.37
N ILE A 292 56.95 107.46 10.63
CA ILE A 292 57.72 108.27 11.58
C ILE A 292 59.15 108.48 11.08
N ASP A 293 59.80 107.44 10.55
CA ASP A 293 61.11 107.56 9.89
C ASP A 293 61.09 108.53 8.71
N GLY A 294 60.04 108.46 7.88
CA GLY A 294 59.84 109.40 6.78
C GLY A 294 59.73 110.86 7.25
N PHE A 295 59.01 111.11 8.35
CA PHE A 295 58.90 112.45 8.95
C PHE A 295 60.23 112.93 9.54
N ILE A 296 60.99 112.06 10.23
CA ILE A 296 62.31 112.39 10.76
C ILE A 296 63.25 112.81 9.63
N ILE A 297 63.30 112.06 8.53
CA ILE A 297 64.16 112.35 7.38
C ILE A 297 63.78 113.69 6.72
N ALA A 298 62.49 113.99 6.61
CA ALA A 298 62.02 115.25 6.03
C ALA A 298 62.44 116.47 6.87
N GLU A 299 62.30 116.38 8.20
CA GLU A 299 62.70 117.45 9.13
C GLU A 299 64.23 117.62 9.19
N GLU A 300 65.00 116.52 9.11
CA GLU A 300 66.47 116.57 9.03
C GLU A 300 66.95 117.26 7.73
N ARG A 301 66.27 117.04 6.60
CA ARG A 301 66.56 117.73 5.32
C ARG A 301 66.23 119.22 5.35
N LEU A 302 65.19 119.64 6.06
CA LEU A 302 64.86 121.07 6.23
C LEU A 302 65.98 121.81 6.96
N ILE A 303 66.54 121.19 8.02
CA ILE A 303 67.71 121.72 8.73
C ILE A 303 68.94 121.81 7.82
N GLU A 304 69.15 120.82 6.97
CA GLU A 304 70.31 120.77 6.07
C GLU A 304 70.24 121.83 4.96
N ASN A 305 69.04 122.10 4.43
CA ASN A 305 68.84 123.12 3.41
C ASN A 305 69.01 124.55 3.96
N GLU A 306 68.54 124.84 5.18
CA GLU A 306 68.79 126.15 5.82
C GLU A 306 70.28 126.39 6.09
N LYS A 307 71.02 125.36 6.53
CA LYS A 307 72.47 125.47 6.74
C LYS A 307 73.27 125.75 5.46
N LYS A 308 72.74 125.40 4.28
CA LYS A 308 73.39 125.68 2.98
C LYS A 308 73.16 127.10 2.50
N LEU A 309 72.05 127.73 2.89
CA LEU A 309 71.70 129.12 2.50
C LEU A 309 72.50 130.19 3.27
N SER A 310 73.06 129.88 4.44
CA SER A 310 73.78 130.85 5.29
C SER A 310 75.24 131.14 4.88
N VAL A 311 75.79 130.45 3.88
CA VAL A 311 77.24 130.50 3.54
C VAL A 311 77.58 131.41 2.36
N SER A 312 76.60 131.95 1.63
CA SER A 312 76.84 132.82 0.45
C SER A 312 76.68 134.31 0.81
N ASP A 313 77.79 134.96 1.19
CA ASP A 313 77.83 136.37 1.61
C ASP A 313 77.64 137.39 0.45
N GLU A 314 77.45 136.95 -0.79
CA GLU A 314 77.46 137.82 -1.99
C GLU A 314 76.08 138.34 -2.44
N LEU A 315 74.96 137.87 -1.86
CA LEU A 315 73.60 138.31 -2.22
C LEU A 315 72.70 138.47 -0.99
N LYS A 316 72.97 139.48 -0.15
CA LYS A 316 72.01 139.96 0.85
C LYS A 316 71.10 141.01 0.20
N THR A 317 69.85 140.66 -0.09
CA THR A 317 68.87 141.56 -0.70
C THR A 317 68.35 142.59 0.31
N VAL A 318 68.48 143.88 0.00
CA VAL A 318 67.89 145.00 0.78
C VAL A 318 66.59 145.45 0.07
N ARG A 319 65.54 145.77 0.82
CA ARG A 319 64.24 146.15 0.22
C ARG A 319 64.30 147.57 -0.32
N LEU A 320 63.76 147.79 -1.53
CA LEU A 320 63.83 149.06 -2.25
C LEU A 320 63.28 150.26 -1.43
N LYS A 321 62.21 150.05 -0.66
CA LYS A 321 61.60 151.06 0.23
C LYS A 321 62.58 151.65 1.26
N GLU A 322 63.50 150.83 1.75
CA GLU A 322 64.42 151.22 2.82
C GLU A 322 65.62 152.02 2.25
N VAL A 323 65.91 151.84 0.96
CA VAL A 323 66.88 152.65 0.23
C VAL A 323 66.29 154.02 -0.14
N GLU A 324 64.99 154.07 -0.44
CA GLU A 324 64.25 155.31 -0.69
C GLU A 324 64.14 156.20 0.55
N GLU A 325 63.87 155.62 1.73
CA GLU A 325 63.86 156.35 3.01
C GLU A 325 65.24 156.94 3.33
N LEU A 326 66.31 156.17 3.10
CA LEU A 326 67.68 156.64 3.31
C LEU A 326 68.05 157.79 2.36
N TYR A 327 67.52 157.77 1.13
CA TYR A 327 67.75 158.83 0.14
C TYR A 327 67.04 160.14 0.51
N GLU A 328 65.78 160.09 0.95
CA GLU A 328 65.04 161.26 1.45
C GLU A 328 65.72 161.87 2.69
N ASP A 329 66.26 161.03 3.58
CA ASP A 329 67.01 161.44 4.77
C ASP A 329 68.35 162.14 4.47
N ILE A 330 68.94 161.88 3.29
CA ILE A 330 70.25 162.42 2.87
C ILE A 330 70.09 163.70 2.03
N LYS A 331 68.97 163.85 1.32
CA LYS A 331 68.71 164.92 0.34
C LYS A 331 68.77 166.35 0.92
N HIS A 332 68.55 166.51 2.22
CA HIS A 332 68.53 167.81 2.90
C HIS A 332 69.80 168.13 3.70
N LEU A 333 70.82 167.26 3.69
CA LEU A 333 72.06 167.44 4.45
C LEU A 333 73.17 168.02 3.55
N GLN A 334 73.67 169.22 3.88
CA GLN A 334 74.74 169.89 3.13
C GLN A 334 76.17 169.52 3.59
N ASP A 335 76.31 168.66 4.61
CA ASP A 335 77.60 168.32 5.21
C ASP A 335 78.02 166.87 4.92
N LEU A 336 79.19 166.69 4.28
CA LEU A 336 79.60 165.44 3.64
C LEU A 336 80.01 164.34 4.63
N SER A 337 80.35 164.68 5.89
CA SER A 337 80.70 163.72 6.94
C SER A 337 79.48 162.96 7.47
N VAL A 338 78.36 163.67 7.66
CA VAL A 338 77.11 163.13 8.22
C VAL A 338 76.47 162.11 7.27
N VAL A 339 76.59 162.33 5.97
CA VAL A 339 76.12 161.39 4.93
C VAL A 339 76.91 160.07 5.00
N LYS A 340 78.22 160.13 5.24
CA LYS A 340 79.09 158.94 5.30
C LYS A 340 78.78 158.08 6.53
N ASP A 341 78.49 158.70 7.67
CA ASP A 341 78.15 157.99 8.91
C ASP A 341 76.77 157.33 8.85
N LYS A 342 75.76 157.99 8.26
CA LYS A 342 74.42 157.38 8.05
C LYS A 342 74.45 156.18 7.11
N ILE A 343 75.26 156.23 6.04
CA ILE A 343 75.43 155.07 5.14
C ILE A 343 76.19 153.95 5.86
N GLY A 344 77.19 154.30 6.67
CA GLY A 344 77.97 153.33 7.46
C GLY A 344 77.13 152.57 8.49
N SER A 345 76.30 153.28 9.26
CA SER A 345 75.44 152.67 10.28
C SER A 345 74.39 151.74 9.68
N PHE A 346 73.78 152.14 8.56
CA PHE A 346 72.80 151.33 7.83
C PHE A 346 73.36 149.98 7.34
N ILE A 347 74.63 149.95 6.91
CA ILE A 347 75.29 148.72 6.46
C ILE A 347 75.63 147.79 7.64
N THR A 348 76.03 148.36 8.79
CA THR A 348 76.46 147.55 9.95
C THR A 348 75.32 146.86 10.69
N GLU A 349 74.17 147.51 10.83
CA GLU A 349 73.05 146.99 11.61
C GLU A 349 72.44 145.72 11.00
N ARG A 350 72.57 145.56 9.67
CA ARG A 350 71.94 144.45 8.92
C ARG A 350 72.87 143.31 8.56
N LYS A 351 74.16 143.41 8.91
CA LYS A 351 75.12 142.33 8.67
C LYS A 351 74.90 141.12 9.59
N HIS A 352 74.20 141.28 10.73
CA HIS A 352 74.25 140.31 11.83
C HIS A 352 72.91 139.80 12.42
N ALA A 353 71.73 140.18 11.90
CA ALA A 353 70.46 139.80 12.53
C ALA A 353 69.53 139.01 11.60
N THR A 354 69.59 137.66 11.63
CA THR A 354 68.44 136.70 11.59
C THR A 354 68.83 135.21 11.28
N ASP A 355 69.54 134.48 12.16
CA ASP A 355 69.89 133.05 11.89
C ASP A 355 69.54 131.99 12.99
N SER A 356 69.07 132.31 14.20
CA SER A 356 69.05 131.31 15.32
C SER A 356 67.70 130.71 15.77
N LYS A 357 66.55 131.27 15.39
CA LYS A 357 65.24 130.89 16.00
C LYS A 357 64.49 129.75 15.30
N PHE A 358 64.75 129.48 14.02
CA PHE A 358 64.03 128.44 13.27
C PHE A 358 64.60 127.04 13.56
N ILE A 359 65.93 126.89 13.51
CA ILE A 359 66.65 125.62 13.69
C ILE A 359 66.34 124.89 15.01
N SER A 360 66.04 125.63 16.10
CA SER A 360 65.79 125.05 17.43
C SER A 360 64.40 124.41 17.56
N LYS A 361 63.37 124.94 16.88
CA LYS A 361 62.02 124.35 16.87
C LYS A 361 62.01 123.01 16.13
N THR A 362 62.71 122.93 15.01
CA THR A 362 62.81 121.73 14.16
C THR A 362 63.52 120.59 14.90
N HIS A 363 64.56 120.89 15.70
CA HIS A 363 65.25 119.88 16.52
C HIS A 363 64.37 119.29 17.64
N ALA A 364 63.51 120.09 18.27
CA ALA A 364 62.60 119.58 19.30
C ALA A 364 61.61 118.56 18.72
N ARG A 365 61.13 118.82 17.50
CA ARG A 365 60.18 117.93 16.80
C ARG A 365 60.79 116.58 16.44
N ILE A 366 62.04 116.55 15.97
CA ILE A 366 62.76 115.30 15.68
C ILE A 366 62.93 114.44 16.94
N LYS A 367 63.14 115.06 18.11
CA LYS A 367 63.33 114.34 19.37
C LYS A 367 62.04 113.67 19.88
N GLU A 368 60.89 114.31 19.67
CA GLU A 368 59.58 113.71 19.95
C GLU A 368 59.33 112.49 19.06
N LEU A 369 59.55 112.63 17.75
CA LEU A 369 59.36 111.54 16.78
C LEU A 369 60.26 110.32 17.06
N LYS A 370 61.53 110.55 17.43
CA LYS A 370 62.46 109.46 17.82
C LYS A 370 62.02 108.71 19.08
N LYS A 371 61.29 109.36 20.00
CA LYS A 371 60.77 108.71 21.20
C LYS A 371 59.58 107.80 20.89
N GLU A 372 58.67 108.26 20.02
CA GLU A 372 57.53 107.46 19.54
C GLU A 372 58.00 106.22 18.75
N GLN A 373 59.08 106.35 17.96
CA GLN A 373 59.68 105.23 17.24
C GLN A 373 60.13 104.08 18.16
N ILE A 374 60.86 104.40 19.24
CA ILE A 374 61.39 103.39 20.18
C ILE A 374 60.26 102.62 20.87
N GLU A 375 59.17 103.30 21.26
CA GLU A 375 58.02 102.65 21.89
C GLU A 375 57.32 101.65 20.94
N PHE A 376 57.28 101.94 19.64
CA PHE A 376 56.72 101.02 18.65
C PHE A 376 57.65 99.84 18.37
N GLU A 377 58.97 100.03 18.36
CA GLU A 377 59.94 98.95 18.18
C GLU A 377 59.91 97.92 19.32
N GLU A 378 59.77 98.35 20.57
CA GLU A 378 59.65 97.44 21.73
C GLU A 378 58.40 96.56 21.65
N LYS A 379 57.25 97.14 21.27
CA LYS A 379 56.00 96.39 21.06
C LYS A 379 56.15 95.35 19.95
N LEU A 380 56.88 95.67 18.89
CA LEU A 380 57.11 94.78 17.75
C LEU A 380 57.94 93.54 18.12
N ILE A 381 58.88 93.66 19.07
CA ILE A 381 59.68 92.53 19.58
C ILE A 381 58.81 91.55 20.39
N ILE A 382 57.89 92.06 21.22
CA ILE A 382 56.99 91.23 22.03
C ILE A 382 56.05 90.42 21.13
N ILE A 383 55.52 91.05 20.08
CA ILE A 383 54.66 90.44 19.08
C ILE A 383 55.39 89.30 18.34
N LYS A 384 56.64 89.52 17.90
CA LYS A 384 57.47 88.48 17.24
C LYS A 384 57.70 87.24 18.12
N LYS A 385 57.90 87.40 19.44
CA LYS A 385 58.05 86.26 20.37
C LYS A 385 56.76 85.45 20.53
N LYS A 386 55.59 86.09 20.48
CA LYS A 386 54.30 85.41 20.53
C LYS A 386 54.04 84.63 19.22
N GLU A 387 54.34 85.23 18.07
CA GLU A 387 54.23 84.60 16.75
C GLU A 387 55.01 83.27 16.66
N HIS A 388 56.25 83.23 17.15
CA HIS A 388 57.09 82.02 17.13
C HIS A 388 56.50 80.86 17.95
N LYS A 389 56.01 81.14 19.17
CA LYS A 389 55.42 80.10 20.04
C LYS A 389 54.16 79.50 19.44
N ILE A 390 53.33 80.32 18.78
CA ILE A 390 52.11 79.85 18.13
C ILE A 390 52.46 79.00 16.90
N SER A 391 53.45 79.41 16.09
CA SER A 391 53.89 78.63 14.92
C SER A 391 54.46 77.26 15.27
N GLU A 392 55.18 77.12 16.40
CA GLU A 392 55.65 75.82 16.88
C GLU A 392 54.50 74.90 17.33
N ALA A 393 53.48 75.45 17.99
CA ALA A 393 52.28 74.72 18.38
C ALA A 393 51.47 74.25 17.16
N GLU A 394 51.32 75.07 16.13
CA GLU A 394 50.67 74.68 14.86
C GLU A 394 51.38 73.51 14.18
N LYS A 395 52.72 73.53 14.12
CA LYS A 395 53.50 72.42 13.55
C LYS A 395 53.31 71.12 14.33
N ALA A 396 53.21 71.20 15.67
CA ALA A 396 52.93 70.04 16.51
C ALA A 396 51.53 69.48 16.25
N VAL A 397 50.51 70.34 16.14
CA VAL A 397 49.13 69.91 15.82
C VAL A 397 48.99 69.36 14.42
N PHE A 398 49.71 69.90 13.44
CA PHE A 398 49.72 69.33 12.10
C PHE A 398 50.30 67.91 12.08
N ARG A 399 51.37 67.65 12.84
CA ARG A 399 51.96 66.32 12.97
C ARG A 399 51.02 65.32 13.64
N THR A 400 50.40 65.69 14.77
CA THR A 400 49.44 64.81 15.46
C THR A 400 48.22 64.52 14.59
N LYS A 401 47.70 65.52 13.87
CA LYS A 401 46.58 65.36 12.92
C LYS A 401 46.95 64.44 11.74
N SER A 402 48.18 64.49 11.24
CA SER A 402 48.66 63.56 10.20
C SER A 402 48.67 62.12 10.70
N LEU A 403 49.20 61.88 11.91
CA LEU A 403 49.20 60.56 12.54
C LEU A 403 47.79 60.04 12.85
N GLU A 404 46.88 60.93 13.31
CA GLU A 404 45.45 60.60 13.48
C GLU A 404 44.83 60.11 12.17
N ASN A 405 45.11 60.80 11.05
CA ASN A 405 44.60 60.40 9.74
C ASN A 405 45.19 59.06 9.27
N GLU A 406 46.48 58.81 9.49
CA GLU A 406 47.12 57.53 9.15
C GLU A 406 46.55 56.38 9.97
N LEU A 407 46.42 56.53 11.29
CA LEU A 407 45.80 55.53 12.16
C LEU A 407 44.32 55.31 11.80
N GLY A 408 43.60 56.40 11.51
CA GLY A 408 42.22 56.33 11.01
C GLY A 408 42.10 55.52 9.71
N SER A 409 43.06 55.69 8.78
CA SER A 409 43.09 54.90 7.55
C SER A 409 43.37 53.41 7.79
N LYS A 410 44.29 53.07 8.69
CA LYS A 410 44.59 51.67 9.09
C LYS A 410 43.38 51.02 9.77
N LEU A 411 42.71 51.74 10.67
CA LEU A 411 41.49 51.25 11.33
C LEU A 411 40.35 51.06 10.34
N ASN A 412 40.21 51.91 9.33
CA ASN A 412 39.24 51.71 8.25
C ASN A 412 39.55 50.45 7.44
N LEU A 413 40.82 50.17 7.13
CA LEU A 413 41.23 48.93 6.46
C LEU A 413 40.87 47.68 7.31
N LEU A 414 41.14 47.73 8.61
CA LEU A 414 40.76 46.65 9.53
C LEU A 414 39.25 46.49 9.66
N LYS A 415 38.49 47.60 9.61
CA LYS A 415 37.04 47.57 9.61
C LYS A 415 36.48 46.92 8.34
N LEU A 416 37.03 47.24 7.16
CA LEU A 416 36.67 46.56 5.91
C LEU A 416 36.95 45.06 5.99
N ARG A 417 38.06 44.66 6.62
CA ARG A 417 38.40 43.25 6.86
C ARG A 417 37.43 42.58 7.83
N GLU A 418 37.00 43.26 8.88
CA GLU A 418 35.97 42.80 9.82
C GLU A 418 34.61 42.60 9.13
N ASP A 419 34.19 43.58 8.32
CA ASP A 419 32.97 43.51 7.53
C ASP A 419 33.02 42.32 6.54
N SER A 420 34.17 42.09 5.91
CA SER A 420 34.35 40.91 5.03
C SER A 420 34.26 39.58 5.79
N LEU A 421 34.76 39.51 7.03
CA LEU A 421 34.65 38.30 7.86
C LEU A 421 33.20 38.08 8.33
N ASN A 422 32.47 39.14 8.66
CA ASN A 422 31.06 39.03 9.03
C ASN A 422 30.21 38.54 7.85
N LEU A 423 30.50 39.00 6.63
CA LEU A 423 29.84 38.50 5.42
C LEU A 423 30.06 37.00 5.23
N ILE A 424 31.30 36.52 5.43
CA ILE A 424 31.64 35.09 5.34
C ILE A 424 30.91 34.28 6.42
N GLU A 425 30.81 34.80 7.66
CA GLU A 425 30.06 34.13 8.73
C GLU A 425 28.57 34.04 8.42
N ASP A 426 27.98 35.10 7.89
CA ASP A 426 26.57 35.13 7.49
C ASP A 426 26.30 34.18 6.31
N GLU A 427 27.20 34.13 5.32
CA GLU A 427 27.13 33.14 4.23
C GLU A 427 27.21 31.70 4.75
N CYS A 428 28.17 31.41 5.63
CA CYS A 428 28.32 30.10 6.27
C CYS A 428 27.06 29.71 7.04
N ARG A 429 26.44 30.67 7.75
CA ARG A 429 25.19 30.44 8.50
C ARG A 429 24.03 30.14 7.57
N ARG A 430 23.90 30.85 6.44
CA ARG A 430 22.88 30.59 5.42
C ARG A 430 23.06 29.21 4.79
N GLU A 431 24.28 28.88 4.36
CA GLU A 431 24.60 27.57 3.77
C GLU A 431 24.27 26.42 4.75
N LEU A 432 24.56 26.60 6.04
CA LEU A 432 24.25 25.60 7.08
C LEU A 432 22.74 25.39 7.22
N GLN A 433 21.94 26.47 7.17
CA GLN A 433 20.48 26.38 7.18
C GLN A 433 19.95 25.64 5.94
N GLU A 434 20.43 26.00 4.74
CA GLU A 434 20.02 25.37 3.48
C GLU A 434 20.32 23.87 3.47
N ILE A 435 21.54 23.47 3.86
CA ILE A 435 21.91 22.06 3.97
C ILE A 435 21.14 21.37 5.10
N GLY A 436 20.86 22.08 6.20
CA GLY A 436 20.01 21.60 7.29
C GLY A 436 18.59 21.27 6.84
N HIS A 437 18.02 22.00 5.88
CA HIS A 437 16.72 21.68 5.28
C HIS A 437 16.77 20.42 4.41
N LEU A 438 17.88 20.17 3.71
CA LEU A 438 18.04 19.02 2.81
C LEU A 438 18.42 17.72 3.52
N VAL A 439 19.24 17.81 4.58
CA VAL A 439 19.88 16.65 5.22
C VAL A 439 19.46 16.49 6.70
N GLY A 440 18.67 17.42 7.22
CA GLY A 440 18.22 17.46 8.61
C GLY A 440 19.21 18.13 9.56
N PRO A 441 18.84 18.34 10.84
CA PRO A 441 19.61 19.12 11.82
C PRO A 441 20.94 18.48 12.27
N VAL A 442 21.37 17.40 11.63
CA VAL A 442 22.56 16.60 11.97
C VAL A 442 23.86 17.34 11.64
N VAL A 443 23.82 18.32 10.72
CA VAL A 443 24.96 19.21 10.44
C VAL A 443 25.24 20.12 11.64
N SER A 444 24.22 20.55 12.39
CA SER A 444 24.39 21.44 13.54
C SER A 444 25.19 20.84 14.72
N LYS A 445 25.50 19.53 14.66
CA LYS A 445 26.29 18.78 15.64
C LYS A 445 27.70 18.41 15.14
N TYR A 446 28.29 19.13 14.18
CA TYR A 446 29.75 19.03 14.03
C TYR A 446 30.38 19.55 15.33
N GLU A 447 31.36 18.82 15.87
CA GLU A 447 32.00 19.20 17.14
C GLU A 447 32.70 20.54 16.96
N ARG A 448 32.10 21.60 17.54
CA ARG A 448 32.74 22.90 17.71
C ARG A 448 33.92 22.72 18.66
N GLY A 449 35.09 22.40 18.14
CA GLY A 449 36.28 22.18 18.99
C GLY A 449 37.25 21.11 18.54
N GLY A 450 37.15 20.59 17.31
CA GLY A 450 38.24 19.81 16.73
C GLY A 450 39.50 20.66 16.58
N ASP A 451 40.62 20.18 17.14
CA ASP A 451 41.93 20.82 17.11
C ASP A 451 42.52 20.75 15.68
N VAL A 452 42.03 21.60 14.77
CA VAL A 452 42.54 21.68 13.40
C VAL A 452 43.82 22.52 13.44
N SER A 453 44.98 21.86 13.51
CA SER A 453 46.30 22.54 13.51
C SER A 453 46.81 22.91 12.11
N VAL A 454 46.01 22.67 11.06
CA VAL A 454 46.44 22.79 9.66
C VAL A 454 45.92 24.11 9.08
N PRO A 455 46.79 24.95 8.47
CA PRO A 455 46.34 26.14 7.77
C PRO A 455 45.37 25.76 6.65
N VAL A 456 44.14 26.28 6.72
CA VAL A 456 43.08 26.02 5.75
C VAL A 456 43.47 26.61 4.39
N ASN A 457 43.64 25.75 3.38
CA ASN A 457 43.90 26.16 2.00
C ASN A 457 42.59 26.66 1.36
N ARG A 458 42.56 27.92 0.89
CA ARG A 458 41.36 28.52 0.30
C ARG A 458 40.92 27.82 -0.99
N GLU A 459 41.85 27.35 -1.82
CA GLU A 459 41.52 26.70 -3.09
C GLU A 459 40.81 25.35 -2.88
N GLU A 460 41.26 24.57 -1.89
CA GLU A 460 40.63 23.30 -1.52
C GLU A 460 39.25 23.50 -0.91
N GLN A 461 39.07 24.60 -0.17
CA GLN A 461 37.81 24.95 0.46
C GLN A 461 36.77 25.41 -0.58
N GLU A 462 37.18 26.20 -1.58
CA GLU A 462 36.34 26.54 -2.73
C GLU A 462 35.99 25.31 -3.58
N ALA A 463 36.93 24.39 -3.78
CA ALA A 463 36.66 23.13 -4.47
C ALA A 463 35.62 22.29 -3.71
N THR A 464 35.73 22.23 -2.38
CA THR A 464 34.78 21.55 -1.51
C THR A 464 33.39 22.20 -1.57
N LYS A 465 33.32 23.54 -1.58
CA LYS A 465 32.07 24.30 -1.76
C LYS A 465 31.38 23.96 -3.10
N ARG A 466 32.14 23.88 -4.20
CA ARG A 466 31.60 23.47 -5.51
C ARG A 466 31.05 22.04 -5.51
N ILE A 467 31.66 21.12 -4.76
CA ILE A 467 31.16 19.75 -4.60
C ILE A 467 29.83 19.76 -3.84
N ILE A 468 29.75 20.54 -2.76
CA ILE A 468 28.53 20.74 -1.97
C ILE A 468 27.41 21.31 -2.84
N GLU A 469 27.67 22.36 -3.64
CA GLU A 469 26.68 22.94 -4.56
C GLU A 469 26.19 21.90 -5.60
N LYS A 470 27.09 21.11 -6.18
CA LYS A 470 26.71 20.05 -7.14
C LYS A 470 25.87 18.94 -6.51
N LEU A 471 26.12 18.60 -5.25
CA LEU A 471 25.32 17.63 -4.50
C LEU A 471 23.97 18.24 -4.09
N LYS A 472 23.95 19.52 -3.72
CA LYS A 472 22.75 20.28 -3.37
C LYS A 472 21.76 20.32 -4.54
N ILE A 473 22.21 20.74 -5.72
CA ILE A 473 21.38 20.79 -6.94
C ILE A 473 20.79 19.40 -7.25
N ARG A 474 21.63 18.36 -7.16
CA ARG A 474 21.18 16.98 -7.39
C ARG A 474 20.13 16.50 -6.38
N LEU A 475 20.12 17.01 -5.15
CA LEU A 475 19.14 16.64 -4.12
C LEU A 475 17.87 17.51 -4.20
N GLU A 476 17.97 18.77 -4.61
CA GLU A 476 16.81 19.66 -4.80
C GLU A 476 15.87 19.17 -5.92
N ASP A 477 16.41 18.54 -6.96
CA ASP A 477 15.63 17.88 -8.01
C ASP A 477 14.78 16.69 -7.49
N PHE A 478 15.04 16.23 -6.27
CA PHE A 478 14.37 15.09 -5.65
C PHE A 478 13.50 15.57 -4.50
N ASN A 479 12.20 15.69 -4.77
CA ASN A 479 11.21 15.91 -3.71
C ASN A 479 11.26 14.75 -2.70
N VAL A 480 11.58 15.07 -1.45
CA VAL A 480 11.70 14.14 -0.30
C VAL A 480 10.34 13.68 0.22
N SER A 481 9.25 14.32 -0.22
CA SER A 481 7.90 14.00 0.24
C SER A 481 7.43 12.65 -0.29
N GLY A 482 7.10 11.72 0.61
CA GLY A 482 6.53 10.40 0.28
C GLY A 482 7.53 9.27 0.05
N MET A 483 8.82 9.45 0.35
CA MET A 483 9.83 8.38 0.18
C MET A 483 9.53 7.14 1.05
N ASP A 484 9.16 7.36 2.31
CA ASP A 484 8.82 6.28 3.25
C ASP A 484 7.55 5.53 2.81
N ASP A 485 6.56 6.25 2.29
CA ASP A 485 5.32 5.67 1.77
C ASP A 485 5.60 4.78 0.55
N ILE A 486 6.45 5.23 -0.39
CA ILE A 486 6.85 4.45 -1.56
C ILE A 486 7.61 3.18 -1.16
N HIS A 487 8.55 3.28 -0.20
CA HIS A 487 9.27 2.11 0.31
C HIS A 487 8.33 1.09 0.95
N LYS A 488 7.38 1.57 1.76
CA LYS A 488 6.38 0.73 2.40
C LYS A 488 5.45 0.07 1.37
N GLU A 489 4.95 0.84 0.41
CA GLU A 489 4.08 0.34 -0.66
C GLU A 489 4.79 -0.70 -1.54
N TYR A 490 6.07 -0.46 -1.90
CA TYR A 490 6.88 -1.44 -2.63
C TYR A 490 7.02 -2.73 -1.85
N LYS A 491 7.33 -2.64 -0.56
CA LYS A 491 7.49 -3.82 0.31
C LYS A 491 6.18 -4.61 0.42
N GLU A 492 5.07 -3.95 0.72
CA GLU A 492 3.75 -4.59 0.83
C GLU A 492 3.32 -5.25 -0.49
N THR A 493 3.51 -4.55 -1.62
CA THR A 493 3.16 -5.06 -2.95
C THR A 493 4.05 -6.23 -3.35
N SER A 494 5.35 -6.18 -3.02
CA SER A 494 6.29 -7.28 -3.29
C SER A 494 6.01 -8.52 -2.44
N GLU A 495 5.67 -8.34 -1.16
CA GLU A 495 5.26 -9.43 -0.28
C GLU A 495 3.96 -10.09 -0.79
N ARG A 496 3.03 -9.28 -1.30
CA ARG A 496 1.79 -9.76 -1.92
C ARG A 496 2.04 -10.56 -3.20
N ASP A 497 2.89 -10.10 -4.12
CA ASP A 497 3.23 -10.90 -5.32
C ASP A 497 3.94 -12.21 -4.94
N ALA A 498 4.86 -12.17 -3.97
CA ALA A 498 5.54 -13.37 -3.48
C ALA A 498 4.58 -14.36 -2.80
N PHE A 499 3.51 -13.87 -2.15
CA PHE A 499 2.43 -14.70 -1.63
C PHE A 499 1.62 -15.35 -2.76
N LEU A 500 1.17 -14.55 -3.74
CA LEU A 500 0.40 -15.05 -4.88
C LEU A 500 1.20 -16.08 -5.72
N ALA A 501 2.52 -15.89 -5.84
CA ALA A 501 3.39 -16.83 -6.52
C ALA A 501 3.46 -18.20 -5.83
N ARG A 502 3.46 -18.22 -4.48
CA ARG A 502 3.44 -19.47 -3.70
C ARG A 502 2.09 -20.17 -3.81
N GLU A 503 0.99 -19.41 -3.65
CA GLU A 503 -0.37 -19.94 -3.80
C GLU A 503 -0.60 -20.56 -5.19
N LEU A 504 -0.08 -19.93 -6.24
CA LEU A 504 -0.18 -20.46 -7.61
C LEU A 504 0.50 -21.85 -7.72
N LEU A 505 1.72 -21.99 -7.20
CA LEU A 505 2.43 -23.28 -7.19
C LEU A 505 1.70 -24.36 -6.38
N ASP A 506 1.04 -23.98 -5.28
CA ASP A 506 0.29 -24.92 -4.45
C ASP A 506 -1.04 -25.32 -5.11
N LEU A 507 -1.69 -24.40 -5.84
CA LEU A 507 -2.86 -24.70 -6.65
C LEU A 507 -2.53 -25.60 -7.85
N GLU A 508 -1.40 -25.38 -8.53
CA GLU A 508 -0.91 -26.24 -9.61
C GLU A 508 -0.68 -27.68 -9.12
N LYS A 509 0.06 -27.85 -8.02
CA LYS A 509 0.23 -29.18 -7.39
C LYS A 509 -1.10 -29.81 -6.99
N SER A 510 -2.03 -29.02 -6.47
CA SER A 510 -3.36 -29.51 -6.11
C SER A 510 -4.15 -29.95 -7.35
N ALA A 511 -4.02 -29.26 -8.48
CA ALA A 511 -4.62 -29.66 -9.74
C ALA A 511 -4.02 -30.98 -10.25
N ASP A 512 -2.70 -31.13 -10.20
CA ASP A 512 -2.01 -32.36 -10.61
C ASP A 512 -2.46 -33.57 -9.77
N THR A 513 -2.49 -33.42 -8.44
CA THR A 513 -2.96 -34.50 -7.55
C THR A 513 -4.42 -34.88 -7.79
N LEU A 514 -5.29 -33.90 -8.08
CA LEU A 514 -6.69 -34.18 -8.43
C LEU A 514 -6.81 -34.90 -9.77
N ALA A 515 -6.00 -34.52 -10.77
CA ALA A 515 -5.97 -35.19 -12.07
C ALA A 515 -5.47 -36.64 -11.96
N GLU A 516 -4.43 -36.89 -11.15
CA GLU A 516 -3.95 -38.23 -10.85
C GLU A 516 -5.03 -39.08 -10.16
N LEU A 517 -5.71 -38.51 -9.16
CA LEU A 517 -6.81 -39.18 -8.45
C LEU A 517 -7.97 -39.53 -9.39
N ILE A 518 -8.35 -38.64 -10.30
CA ILE A 518 -9.40 -38.91 -11.30
C ILE A 518 -9.00 -40.11 -12.17
N LYS A 519 -7.75 -40.12 -12.66
CA LYS A 519 -7.23 -41.23 -13.48
C LYS A 519 -7.16 -42.55 -12.72
N GLU A 520 -6.78 -42.51 -11.44
CA GLU A 520 -6.80 -43.69 -10.56
C GLU A 520 -8.25 -44.22 -10.38
N LEU A 521 -9.21 -43.32 -10.15
CA LEU A 521 -10.62 -43.71 -10.04
C LEU A 521 -11.17 -44.29 -11.34
N GLU A 522 -10.82 -43.75 -12.51
CA GLU A 522 -11.25 -44.27 -13.80
C GLU A 522 -10.70 -45.67 -14.10
N THR A 523 -9.41 -45.87 -13.88
CA THR A 523 -8.78 -47.18 -14.08
C THR A 523 -9.37 -48.22 -13.14
N ARG A 524 -9.59 -47.84 -11.87
CA ARG A 524 -10.26 -48.70 -10.89
C ARG A 524 -11.69 -49.04 -11.31
N LEU A 525 -12.49 -48.03 -11.68
CA LEU A 525 -13.86 -48.21 -12.19
C LEU A 525 -13.91 -49.19 -13.36
N ALA A 526 -13.04 -49.04 -14.35
CA ALA A 526 -13.01 -49.92 -15.52
C ALA A 526 -12.63 -51.36 -15.15
N SER A 527 -11.67 -51.54 -14.23
CA SER A 527 -11.24 -52.86 -13.77
C SER A 527 -12.30 -53.58 -12.94
N GLU A 528 -12.92 -52.89 -11.98
CA GLU A 528 -13.97 -53.44 -11.13
C GLU A 528 -15.24 -53.72 -11.94
N PHE A 529 -15.59 -52.86 -12.90
CA PHE A 529 -16.71 -53.10 -13.82
C PHE A 529 -16.48 -54.33 -14.70
N SER A 530 -15.30 -54.47 -15.31
CA SER A 530 -14.98 -55.63 -16.18
C SER A 530 -15.02 -56.94 -15.40
N SER A 531 -14.41 -56.98 -14.21
CA SER A 531 -14.43 -58.15 -13.34
C SER A 531 -15.85 -58.45 -12.84
N GLY A 532 -16.63 -57.43 -12.50
CA GLY A 532 -18.03 -57.56 -12.11
C GLY A 532 -18.89 -58.13 -13.24
N LEU A 533 -18.72 -57.63 -14.47
CA LEU A 533 -19.46 -58.09 -15.64
C LEU A 533 -19.18 -59.56 -15.97
N GLU A 534 -17.94 -60.01 -15.82
CA GLU A 534 -17.57 -61.43 -15.98
C GLU A 534 -18.29 -62.33 -14.98
N LYS A 535 -18.32 -61.93 -13.70
CA LYS A 535 -19.04 -62.67 -12.66
C LYS A 535 -20.55 -62.69 -12.90
N ILE A 536 -21.13 -61.55 -13.29
CA ILE A 536 -22.56 -61.46 -13.62
C ILE A 536 -22.88 -62.39 -14.79
N ASN A 537 -22.04 -62.43 -15.83
CA ASN A 537 -22.25 -63.30 -16.97
C ASN A 537 -22.18 -64.79 -16.61
N GLN A 538 -21.31 -65.19 -15.69
CA GLN A 538 -21.25 -66.57 -15.19
C GLN A 538 -22.56 -66.96 -14.48
N GLU A 539 -23.01 -66.16 -13.51
CA GLU A 539 -24.22 -66.46 -12.76
C GLU A 539 -25.49 -66.30 -13.61
N PHE A 540 -25.51 -65.34 -14.53
CA PHE A 540 -26.63 -65.17 -15.47
C PHE A 540 -26.78 -66.39 -16.37
N GLY A 541 -25.68 -66.95 -16.87
CA GLY A 541 -25.69 -68.22 -17.59
C GLY A 541 -26.24 -69.37 -16.74
N ASN A 542 -25.78 -69.52 -15.50
CA ASN A 542 -26.23 -70.57 -14.57
C ASN A 542 -27.74 -70.49 -14.30
N PHE A 543 -28.25 -69.32 -13.92
CA PHE A 543 -29.67 -69.13 -13.64
C PHE A 543 -30.54 -69.27 -14.89
N PHE A 544 -30.05 -68.81 -16.04
CA PHE A 544 -30.76 -68.95 -17.30
C PHE A 544 -30.93 -70.43 -17.68
N VAL A 545 -29.88 -71.23 -17.58
CA VAL A 545 -29.94 -72.68 -17.86
C VAL A 545 -30.86 -73.39 -16.85
N SER A 546 -30.80 -73.04 -15.57
CA SER A 546 -31.68 -73.60 -14.53
C SER A 546 -33.17 -73.34 -14.84
N MET A 547 -33.50 -72.12 -15.26
CA MET A 547 -34.88 -71.72 -15.57
C MET A 547 -35.41 -72.35 -16.86
N PHE A 548 -34.63 -72.31 -17.95
CA PHE A 548 -35.08 -72.74 -19.28
C PHE A 548 -34.72 -74.20 -19.63
N GLY A 549 -33.92 -74.88 -18.80
CA GLY A 549 -33.44 -76.24 -19.05
C GLY A 549 -32.45 -76.34 -20.22
N GLY A 550 -31.78 -75.23 -20.55
CA GLY A 550 -30.83 -75.09 -21.66
C GLY A 550 -30.82 -73.67 -22.26
N GLY A 551 -29.95 -73.42 -23.24
CA GLY A 551 -29.76 -72.09 -23.85
C GLY A 551 -28.58 -71.32 -23.24
N GLU A 552 -28.34 -70.11 -23.75
CA GLU A 552 -27.24 -69.24 -23.33
C GLU A 552 -27.72 -67.79 -23.24
N ALA A 553 -27.29 -67.07 -22.21
CA ALA A 553 -27.56 -65.65 -22.05
C ALA A 553 -26.30 -64.93 -21.53
N CYS A 554 -25.95 -63.80 -22.13
CA CYS A 554 -24.80 -62.99 -21.73
C CYS A 554 -25.00 -61.50 -22.03
N LEU A 555 -24.29 -60.69 -21.27
CA LEU A 555 -24.20 -59.24 -21.41
C LEU A 555 -22.93 -58.89 -22.19
N VAL A 556 -23.06 -58.00 -23.17
CA VAL A 556 -21.96 -57.59 -24.05
C VAL A 556 -21.85 -56.07 -24.08
N LEU A 557 -20.64 -55.56 -23.89
CA LEU A 557 -20.32 -54.15 -24.06
C LEU A 557 -20.45 -53.74 -25.53
N THR A 558 -21.29 -52.77 -25.81
CA THR A 558 -21.46 -52.13 -27.12
C THR A 558 -21.02 -50.68 -27.05
N LYS A 559 -20.41 -50.17 -28.13
CA LYS A 559 -20.08 -48.75 -28.24
C LYS A 559 -21.11 -48.12 -29.17
N GLU A 560 -21.97 -47.26 -28.64
CA GLU A 560 -22.95 -46.51 -29.42
C GLU A 560 -22.42 -45.10 -29.69
N THR A 561 -22.46 -44.67 -30.95
CA THR A 561 -22.18 -43.27 -31.29
C THR A 561 -23.45 -42.47 -31.02
N GLY A 562 -23.53 -41.77 -29.89
CA GLY A 562 -24.66 -40.92 -29.56
C GLY A 562 -24.76 -39.73 -30.52
N LYS A 563 -25.96 -39.46 -31.05
CA LYS A 563 -26.34 -38.13 -31.53
C LYS A 563 -27.08 -37.45 -30.39
N ARG A 564 -26.61 -36.27 -29.94
CA ARG A 564 -27.37 -35.47 -28.96
C ARG A 564 -28.74 -35.12 -29.56
N SER A 565 -29.80 -35.64 -28.95
CA SER A 565 -31.16 -35.16 -29.12
C SER A 565 -31.49 -34.19 -27.99
N ASN A 566 -30.87 -33.00 -28.02
CA ASN A 566 -31.40 -31.83 -27.33
C ASN A 566 -31.71 -30.79 -28.41
N LEU A 567 -32.84 -30.97 -29.08
CA LEU A 567 -33.53 -29.89 -29.76
C LEU A 567 -34.19 -29.06 -28.65
N GLU A 568 -33.57 -27.94 -28.25
CA GLU A 568 -34.30 -26.72 -27.85
C GLU A 568 -33.43 -25.48 -27.59
N ASP A 569 -32.09 -25.55 -27.64
CA ASP A 569 -31.24 -24.34 -27.54
C ASP A 569 -30.21 -24.27 -28.68
N LEU A 570 -30.66 -23.85 -29.88
CA LEU A 570 -29.76 -23.52 -30.99
C LEU A 570 -30.22 -22.24 -31.70
N GLU A 571 -29.98 -21.10 -31.06
CA GLU A 571 -29.72 -19.85 -31.78
C GLU A 571 -28.37 -19.28 -31.32
N ARG A 572 -27.29 -19.69 -31.99
CA ARG A 572 -26.16 -18.87 -32.49
C ARG A 572 -24.92 -19.75 -32.73
N SER A 573 -24.39 -19.64 -33.96
CA SER A 573 -22.96 -19.63 -34.37
C SER A 573 -21.97 -20.37 -33.46
N ASP A 574 -21.22 -21.40 -33.88
CA ASP A 574 -20.42 -21.53 -35.10
C ASP A 574 -20.16 -23.01 -35.42
N LEU A 575 -19.75 -23.28 -36.65
CA LEU A 575 -19.28 -24.57 -37.13
C LEU A 575 -17.96 -24.94 -36.46
N GLU A 576 -18.02 -25.59 -35.30
CA GLU A 576 -16.90 -26.35 -34.73
C GLU A 576 -17.36 -27.77 -34.40
N GLU A 577 -16.44 -28.70 -34.59
CA GLU A 577 -16.59 -30.15 -34.56
C GLU A 577 -17.44 -30.62 -33.37
N VAL A 578 -18.64 -31.13 -33.65
CA VAL A 578 -19.38 -31.93 -32.67
C VAL A 578 -18.59 -33.22 -32.49
N GLU A 579 -17.64 -33.23 -31.53
CA GLU A 579 -17.02 -34.43 -31.01
C GLU A 579 -18.16 -35.39 -30.64
N LYS A 580 -18.32 -36.44 -31.45
CA LYS A 580 -19.27 -37.50 -31.15
C LYS A 580 -18.71 -38.24 -29.94
N GLU A 581 -19.24 -37.94 -28.76
CA GLU A 581 -18.98 -38.72 -27.56
C GLU A 581 -19.33 -40.19 -27.86
N ILE A 582 -18.31 -41.06 -27.85
CA ILE A 582 -18.49 -42.50 -27.95
C ILE A 582 -18.98 -42.95 -26.58
N GLU A 583 -20.28 -43.21 -26.47
CA GLU A 583 -20.85 -43.70 -25.23
C GLU A 583 -20.81 -45.23 -25.24
N GLU A 584 -20.34 -45.81 -24.13
CA GLU A 584 -20.36 -47.24 -23.92
C GLU A 584 -21.72 -47.65 -23.32
N GLY A 585 -22.32 -48.69 -23.87
CA GLY A 585 -23.56 -49.30 -23.40
C GLY A 585 -23.41 -50.81 -23.22
N LEU A 586 -24.47 -51.43 -22.70
CA LEU A 586 -24.55 -52.86 -22.49
C LEU A 586 -25.73 -53.45 -23.25
N ASP A 587 -25.48 -54.44 -24.10
CA ASP A 587 -26.51 -55.20 -24.81
C ASP A 587 -26.67 -56.61 -24.21
N ILE A 588 -27.86 -57.20 -24.37
CA ILE A 588 -28.18 -58.54 -23.85
C ILE A 588 -28.38 -59.51 -25.01
N LYS A 589 -27.53 -60.54 -25.06
CA LYS A 589 -27.66 -61.63 -26.02
C LYS A 589 -28.27 -62.84 -25.34
N VAL A 590 -29.39 -63.31 -25.90
CA VAL A 590 -30.12 -64.48 -25.38
C VAL A 590 -30.36 -65.47 -26.52
N SER A 591 -30.16 -66.75 -26.24
CA SER A 591 -30.33 -67.87 -27.14
C SER A 591 -31.09 -69.01 -26.44
N LEU A 592 -32.29 -69.31 -26.91
CA LEU A 592 -33.14 -70.38 -26.35
C LEU A 592 -32.86 -71.73 -27.04
N PRO A 593 -32.90 -72.86 -26.31
CA PRO A 593 -32.48 -74.17 -26.83
C PRO A 593 -33.34 -74.72 -27.97
N LYS A 594 -34.58 -74.21 -28.14
CA LYS A 594 -35.55 -74.67 -29.15
C LYS A 594 -35.88 -73.63 -30.23
N LYS A 595 -35.26 -72.44 -30.24
CA LYS A 595 -35.52 -71.36 -31.21
C LYS A 595 -34.21 -70.87 -31.84
N LYS A 596 -34.18 -70.75 -33.17
CA LYS A 596 -33.01 -70.25 -33.94
C LYS A 596 -32.82 -68.72 -33.86
N ILE A 597 -33.74 -68.00 -33.21
CA ILE A 597 -33.81 -66.53 -33.26
C ILE A 597 -33.06 -65.95 -32.05
N ARG A 598 -32.26 -64.90 -32.30
CA ARG A 598 -31.44 -64.19 -31.32
C ARG A 598 -32.05 -62.82 -31.03
N GLY A 599 -32.19 -62.46 -29.76
CA GLY A 599 -32.56 -61.10 -29.33
C GLY A 599 -33.81 -60.99 -28.45
N LEU A 600 -33.84 -59.95 -27.63
CA LEU A 600 -34.86 -59.68 -26.59
C LEU A 600 -36.28 -59.45 -27.14
N VAL A 601 -36.40 -58.84 -28.32
CA VAL A 601 -37.68 -58.37 -28.90
C VAL A 601 -38.62 -59.54 -29.26
N MET A 602 -38.07 -60.74 -29.46
CA MET A 602 -38.79 -61.91 -29.97
C MET A 602 -39.13 -62.96 -28.89
N LEU A 603 -38.90 -62.64 -27.61
CA LEU A 603 -39.25 -63.47 -26.46
C LEU A 603 -40.73 -63.30 -26.10
N SER A 604 -41.39 -64.39 -25.66
CA SER A 604 -42.76 -64.32 -25.13
C SER A 604 -42.81 -63.52 -23.82
N GLY A 605 -43.98 -63.03 -23.39
CA GLY A 605 -44.10 -62.27 -22.14
C GLY A 605 -43.59 -63.02 -20.90
N GLY A 606 -43.84 -64.34 -20.82
CA GLY A 606 -43.31 -65.19 -19.75
C GLY A 606 -41.80 -65.48 -19.88
N GLU A 607 -41.29 -65.67 -21.10
CA GLU A 607 -39.85 -65.85 -21.37
C GLU A 607 -39.05 -64.58 -21.03
N ARG A 608 -39.61 -63.40 -21.33
CA ARG A 608 -39.04 -62.10 -20.96
C ARG A 608 -38.99 -61.93 -19.45
N ALA A 609 -40.10 -62.19 -18.75
CA ALA A 609 -40.15 -62.10 -17.30
C ALA A 609 -39.12 -63.03 -16.63
N LEU A 610 -38.97 -64.27 -17.11
CA LEU A 610 -37.97 -65.21 -16.58
C LEU A 610 -36.53 -64.78 -16.88
N THR A 611 -36.26 -64.25 -18.08
CA THR A 611 -34.93 -63.73 -18.44
C THR A 611 -34.57 -62.51 -17.59
N SER A 612 -35.53 -61.60 -17.38
CA SER A 612 -35.43 -60.44 -16.50
C SER A 612 -35.07 -60.84 -15.07
N ILE A 613 -35.82 -61.81 -14.51
CA ILE A 613 -35.62 -62.32 -13.16
C ILE A 613 -34.24 -62.98 -13.03
N ALA A 614 -33.84 -63.81 -14.00
CA ALA A 614 -32.53 -64.45 -14.00
C ALA A 614 -31.39 -63.42 -14.03
N LEU A 615 -31.53 -62.33 -14.79
CA LEU A 615 -30.55 -61.25 -14.84
C LEU A 615 -30.49 -60.49 -13.51
N ILE A 616 -31.62 -60.10 -12.95
CA ILE A 616 -31.65 -59.39 -11.67
C ILE A 616 -31.03 -60.25 -10.56
N PHE A 617 -31.32 -61.54 -10.54
CA PHE A 617 -30.75 -62.47 -9.57
C PHE A 617 -29.25 -62.70 -9.76
N ALA A 618 -28.76 -62.79 -10.99
CA ALA A 618 -27.32 -62.85 -11.28
C ALA A 618 -26.59 -61.60 -10.78
N VAL A 619 -27.17 -60.43 -11.02
CA VAL A 619 -26.65 -59.14 -10.55
C VAL A 619 -26.63 -59.11 -9.01
N SER A 620 -27.72 -59.50 -8.37
CA SER A 620 -27.82 -59.58 -6.91
C SER A 620 -26.88 -60.61 -6.29
N GLN A 621 -26.45 -61.66 -6.99
CA GLN A 621 -25.53 -62.64 -6.41
C GLN A 621 -24.08 -62.15 -6.36
N VAL A 622 -23.66 -61.34 -7.34
CA VAL A 622 -22.29 -60.79 -7.40
C VAL A 622 -22.06 -59.77 -6.29
N ASN A 623 -23.08 -59.01 -5.93
CA ASN A 623 -23.07 -58.08 -4.80
C ASN A 623 -24.38 -58.18 -4.01
N PRO A 624 -24.50 -59.14 -3.07
CA PRO A 624 -25.76 -59.45 -2.39
C PRO A 624 -26.25 -58.31 -1.51
N PRO A 625 -27.42 -57.72 -1.80
CA PRO A 625 -28.02 -56.76 -0.89
C PRO A 625 -28.47 -57.50 0.39
N PRO A 626 -28.53 -56.80 1.53
CA PRO A 626 -28.94 -57.41 2.80
C PRO A 626 -30.37 -58.00 2.74
N PHE A 627 -31.26 -57.42 1.94
CA PHE A 627 -32.59 -57.98 1.68
C PHE A 627 -33.06 -57.67 0.26
N ILE A 628 -34.01 -58.47 -0.24
CA ILE A 628 -34.68 -58.30 -1.52
C ILE A 628 -36.19 -58.47 -1.33
N ILE A 629 -36.97 -57.59 -1.94
CA ILE A 629 -38.43 -57.64 -1.96
C ILE A 629 -38.89 -57.99 -3.37
N LEU A 630 -39.72 -59.04 -3.49
CA LEU A 630 -40.25 -59.54 -4.75
C LEU A 630 -41.77 -59.40 -4.71
N ASP A 631 -42.33 -58.40 -5.41
CA ASP A 631 -43.76 -58.10 -5.43
C ASP A 631 -44.42 -58.60 -6.71
N GLU A 632 -45.15 -59.71 -6.57
CA GLU A 632 -45.92 -60.39 -7.63
C GLU A 632 -45.10 -60.73 -8.89
N THR A 633 -43.81 -61.00 -8.72
CA THR A 633 -42.87 -61.35 -9.80
C THR A 633 -43.16 -62.72 -10.43
N ASP A 634 -43.90 -63.59 -9.74
CA ASP A 634 -44.32 -64.92 -10.19
C ASP A 634 -45.72 -64.95 -10.82
N ALA A 635 -46.40 -63.80 -10.92
CA ALA A 635 -47.79 -63.72 -11.41
C ALA A 635 -47.97 -64.15 -12.87
N ALA A 636 -46.93 -64.01 -13.71
CA ALA A 636 -46.95 -64.36 -15.12
C ALA A 636 -46.44 -65.78 -15.42
N LEU A 637 -46.09 -66.55 -14.38
CA LEU A 637 -45.49 -67.87 -14.51
C LEU A 637 -46.56 -68.96 -14.44
N ASP A 638 -46.39 -70.01 -15.24
CA ASP A 638 -47.15 -71.25 -15.11
C ASP A 638 -46.62 -72.09 -13.93
N GLU A 639 -47.39 -73.11 -13.54
CA GLU A 639 -47.09 -73.95 -12.37
C GLU A 639 -45.71 -74.63 -12.45
N SER A 640 -45.31 -75.09 -13.64
CA SER A 640 -44.00 -75.71 -13.85
C SER A 640 -42.83 -74.73 -13.69
N ASN A 641 -42.95 -73.48 -14.15
CA ASN A 641 -41.89 -72.48 -13.97
C ASN A 641 -41.94 -71.82 -12.59
N SER A 642 -43.11 -71.79 -11.95
CA SER A 642 -43.28 -71.34 -10.56
C SER A 642 -42.50 -72.20 -9.58
N LYS A 643 -42.46 -73.53 -9.81
CA LYS A 643 -41.63 -74.43 -9.02
C LYS A 643 -40.13 -74.12 -9.13
N LYS A 644 -39.63 -73.94 -10.37
CA LYS A 644 -38.23 -73.56 -10.63
C LYS A 644 -37.89 -72.19 -10.04
N TYR A 645 -38.82 -71.25 -10.10
CA TYR A 645 -38.71 -69.95 -9.46
C TYR A 645 -38.59 -70.08 -7.94
N GLY A 646 -39.41 -70.93 -7.31
CA GLY A 646 -39.31 -71.25 -5.89
C GLY A 646 -37.95 -71.84 -5.50
N ASP A 647 -37.38 -72.75 -6.31
CA ASP A 647 -36.04 -73.31 -6.07
C ASP A 647 -34.94 -72.24 -6.16
N LEU A 648 -35.10 -71.25 -7.06
CA LEU A 648 -34.17 -70.14 -7.20
C LEU A 648 -34.26 -69.19 -6.00
N VAL A 649 -35.47 -68.85 -5.56
CA VAL A 649 -35.73 -68.07 -4.33
C VAL A 649 -35.06 -68.73 -3.12
N GLU A 650 -35.18 -70.04 -2.97
CA GLU A 650 -34.50 -70.77 -1.90
C GLU A 650 -32.97 -70.68 -1.99
N THR A 651 -32.41 -70.76 -3.20
CA THR A 651 -30.97 -70.60 -3.42
C THR A 651 -30.47 -69.19 -3.04
N LEU A 652 -31.23 -68.16 -3.38
CA LEU A 652 -30.91 -66.77 -3.04
C LEU A 652 -31.03 -66.47 -1.55
N SER A 653 -31.97 -67.11 -0.86
CA SER A 653 -32.21 -66.91 0.58
C SER A 653 -30.99 -67.23 1.46
N LYS A 654 -30.02 -67.99 0.92
CA LYS A 654 -28.76 -68.30 1.58
C LYS A 654 -27.84 -67.08 1.71
N HIS A 655 -27.99 -66.10 0.83
CA HIS A 655 -27.11 -64.92 0.75
C HIS A 655 -27.84 -63.62 1.12
N SER A 656 -29.13 -63.51 0.80
CA SER A 656 -29.94 -62.31 1.06
C SER A 656 -31.26 -62.68 1.71
N GLN A 657 -31.76 -61.83 2.61
CA GLN A 657 -33.10 -62.01 3.19
C GLN A 657 -34.18 -61.68 2.16
N LEU A 658 -35.20 -62.54 2.00
CA LEU A 658 -36.22 -62.41 0.97
C LEU A 658 -37.59 -62.10 1.56
N ILE A 659 -38.26 -61.09 1.00
CA ILE A 659 -39.64 -60.74 1.29
C ILE A 659 -40.45 -60.94 0.01
N LEU A 660 -41.30 -61.95 -0.01
CA LEU A 660 -42.10 -62.33 -1.17
C LEU A 660 -43.52 -61.82 -1.00
N ILE A 661 -44.04 -61.04 -1.93
CA ILE A 661 -45.45 -60.72 -2.02
C ILE A 661 -46.03 -61.55 -3.16
N THR A 662 -46.80 -62.58 -2.83
CA THR A 662 -47.25 -63.56 -3.82
C THR A 662 -48.62 -64.12 -3.47
N HIS A 663 -49.30 -64.65 -4.49
CA HIS A 663 -50.50 -65.47 -4.38
C HIS A 663 -50.26 -66.92 -4.87
N ASN A 664 -49.04 -67.24 -5.31
CA ASN A 664 -48.67 -68.52 -5.87
C ASN A 664 -48.31 -69.53 -4.78
N ARG A 665 -48.99 -70.68 -4.80
CA ARG A 665 -48.84 -71.72 -3.77
C ARG A 665 -47.43 -72.31 -3.71
N GLU A 666 -46.79 -72.49 -4.86
CA GLU A 666 -45.43 -73.04 -4.94
C GLU A 666 -44.41 -72.10 -4.29
N THR A 667 -44.50 -70.80 -4.58
CA THR A 667 -43.63 -69.78 -3.98
C THR A 667 -43.89 -69.62 -2.48
N MET A 668 -45.16 -69.65 -2.05
CA MET A 668 -45.55 -69.56 -0.64
C MET A 668 -44.99 -70.73 0.19
N SER A 669 -44.89 -71.92 -0.39
CA SER A 669 -44.40 -73.12 0.31
C SER A 669 -42.94 -73.03 0.76
N ARG A 670 -42.15 -72.11 0.18
CA ARG A 670 -40.73 -71.90 0.52
C ARG A 670 -40.52 -70.88 1.64
N ALA A 671 -41.57 -70.19 2.08
CA ALA A 671 -41.46 -69.18 3.13
C ALA A 671 -41.51 -69.80 4.53
N GLY A 672 -40.59 -69.40 5.41
CA GLY A 672 -40.60 -69.83 6.81
C GLY A 672 -41.67 -69.12 7.65
N VAL A 673 -42.09 -67.92 7.24
CA VAL A 673 -43.13 -67.13 7.90
C VAL A 673 -44.08 -66.55 6.85
N ILE A 674 -45.38 -66.57 7.15
CA ILE A 674 -46.43 -66.06 6.26
C ILE A 674 -47.24 -64.96 6.98
N TYR A 675 -47.23 -63.77 6.41
CA TYR A 675 -48.04 -62.63 6.82
C TYR A 675 -49.27 -62.51 5.92
N GLY A 676 -50.43 -62.91 6.45
CA GLY A 676 -51.72 -62.71 5.80
C GLY A 676 -52.20 -61.27 5.93
N VAL A 677 -52.30 -60.55 4.81
CA VAL A 677 -52.93 -59.22 4.77
C VAL A 677 -54.37 -59.39 4.31
N THR A 678 -55.30 -58.97 5.15
CA THR A 678 -56.74 -59.00 4.85
C THR A 678 -57.31 -57.59 4.90
N MET A 679 -58.37 -57.33 4.14
CA MET A 679 -59.09 -56.07 4.18
C MET A 679 -60.53 -56.34 4.58
N GLY A 680 -60.98 -55.68 5.64
CA GLY A 680 -62.38 -55.76 6.09
C GLY A 680 -63.32 -54.94 5.20
N SER A 681 -64.62 -54.97 5.52
CA SER A 681 -65.65 -54.10 4.91
C SER A 681 -65.31 -52.61 4.97
N ASP A 682 -64.49 -52.23 5.95
CA ASP A 682 -64.14 -50.86 6.26
C ASP A 682 -62.95 -50.35 5.44
N GLY A 683 -62.39 -51.15 4.52
CA GLY A 683 -61.27 -50.74 3.67
C GLY A 683 -59.91 -50.63 4.38
N ILE A 684 -59.84 -51.00 5.66
CA ILE A 684 -58.60 -51.01 6.46
C ILE A 684 -57.91 -52.36 6.30
N SER A 685 -56.62 -52.34 5.92
CA SER A 685 -55.76 -53.52 5.93
C SER A 685 -55.42 -53.94 7.35
N LYS A 686 -55.59 -55.23 7.65
CA LYS A 686 -55.21 -55.87 8.91
C LYS A 686 -54.20 -56.98 8.65
N LEU A 687 -53.19 -57.05 9.51
CA LEU A 687 -52.18 -58.09 9.51
C LEU A 687 -52.65 -59.29 10.34
N LEU A 688 -52.57 -60.48 9.76
CA LEU A 688 -52.74 -61.78 10.40
C LEU A 688 -51.42 -62.53 10.23
N SER A 689 -50.62 -62.66 11.27
CA SER A 689 -49.40 -63.46 11.24
C SER A 689 -49.73 -64.93 11.52
N ILE A 690 -49.29 -65.85 10.67
CA ILE A 690 -49.40 -67.28 10.92
C ILE A 690 -48.01 -67.90 10.73
N SER A 691 -47.46 -68.56 11.76
CA SER A 691 -46.24 -69.36 11.60
C SER A 691 -46.58 -70.62 10.79
N PHE A 692 -45.68 -71.06 9.91
CA PHE A 692 -45.98 -72.15 8.97
C PHE A 692 -46.39 -73.45 9.69
N ASP A 693 -45.78 -73.76 10.83
CA ASP A 693 -46.12 -74.91 11.68
C ASP A 693 -47.59 -74.86 12.18
N GLN A 694 -48.14 -73.67 12.41
CA GLN A 694 -49.54 -73.47 12.78
C GLN A 694 -50.47 -73.38 11.56
N ALA A 695 -49.97 -72.89 10.42
CA ALA A 695 -50.76 -72.80 9.18
C ALA A 695 -51.15 -74.16 8.61
N VAL A 696 -50.25 -75.15 8.72
CA VAL A 696 -50.50 -76.53 8.26
C VAL A 696 -51.52 -77.26 9.16
N GLU A 697 -51.61 -76.92 10.45
CA GLU A 697 -52.65 -77.44 11.36
C GLU A 697 -54.03 -76.82 11.11
N VAL A 698 -54.10 -75.56 10.69
CA VAL A 698 -55.37 -74.86 10.40
C VAL A 698 -55.94 -75.21 9.00
N ALA A 699 -55.08 -75.70 8.09
CA ALA A 699 -55.46 -76.07 6.73
C ALA A 699 -55.81 -77.56 6.53
N LYS A 700 -55.66 -78.41 7.56
CA LYS A 700 -56.24 -79.76 7.64
C LYS A 700 -57.60 -79.71 8.32
#